data_AF-A0A835E968-F1
#
_entry.id   AF-A0A835E968-F1
#
_cell.length_a   1.000
_cell.length_b   1.000
_cell.length_c   1.000
_cell.angle_alpha   90.00
_cell.angle_beta   90.00
_cell.angle_gamma   90.00
#
_symmetry.space_group_name_H-M   'P 1'
#
loop_
_entity.id
_entity.type
_entity.pdbx_description
1 polymer ?
#
loop_
_entity_poly.entity_id
_entity_poly.type
_entity_poly.pdbx_seq_one_letter_code
_entity_poly.pdbx_strand_id
1 'polypeptide(L)'
;MDGDQRRQAAAMVTVTRARAARAQDSPARRLIAWLQLLFKAFVHRYGKLASWDAAGRPVFVVLAVFFLQRTLRRRYLSWKESSRLRLMAAAVTVQSAVRVMAARRELSLRKQIRAATRIQAQWRCHRAVWSYLKTKRAALICQRAWRDSIMSKELRIFTQEDLEWEMLGEMCRLREMVDVLQQAVNDAETRAINEREAAKKAMAELEAAPVIKETVVMVEDTEKVNSLNREIDQLKDLLGAEMKETFAAKKALAEAELRNEKLARLLGVEEVKNKRLQDSLIRMEEKASNLDEENKMLRQAVASIPTIKSPSTENHEAPNLQETPDNEKTPNGAVKPIIVDREGNIHEKSAEQPSSNGHETEKQQQELLIKCLSEDLGFSIGRPIAAYLIYRCLVHWRSFEEERTPVFDRIIQKITAALEGRDNNDTLAYWLSNSCTLLVLLQRTLKVNGVAALARQRRRASPLKVPQENQESSHTDRPVSDGRLIGGLAEVYQVEAKYPAIAFKQQLTALLEKVYGIIRHNLKKELSPLLSLCIQAPKTFVVSPRGSCSQGTDLAQQASMAHWQSIIKILTNSLNVMKSNYVPPFLICKLFTQVFSFINVQLFNSLLLRRECCSFSNGEYVKAGLDELEHWCFWLTEEYAGSAWDELRHIRQAVTLLILEEKHSRNLTEIADDFCPALSMQQLYRISTMYCDDKYGTLGIPSEVISSMRTKMIEGSSSPSAHDDINSFLLDDDFSIPFSVDDIAKLMVHVDIADMDLPPLIQESNGSKLGH
;
A
#
# COMPACT_ATOMS: atom_id res chain seq x y z
N MET A 1 38.71 29.51 0.85
CA MET A 1 38.86 28.26 1.65
C MET A 1 40.06 28.26 2.62
N ASP A 2 40.78 29.38 2.84
CA ASP A 2 42.04 29.37 3.63
C ASP A 2 41.87 29.69 5.15
N GLY A 3 40.63 29.88 5.62
CA GLY A 3 40.35 30.20 7.03
C GLY A 3 40.41 29.00 7.98
N ASP A 4 39.84 27.86 7.59
CA ASP A 4 39.67 26.73 8.50
C ASP A 4 40.89 25.79 8.56
N GLN A 5 41.69 25.69 7.49
CA GLN A 5 42.98 24.96 7.55
C GLN A 5 43.93 25.61 8.56
N ARG A 6 44.01 26.95 8.63
CA ARG A 6 44.83 27.67 9.62
C ARG A 6 44.33 27.45 11.05
N ARG A 7 43.01 27.35 11.27
CA ARG A 7 42.41 27.04 12.59
C ARG A 7 42.69 25.60 13.03
N GLN A 8 42.59 24.64 12.11
CA GLN A 8 42.91 23.23 12.40
C GLN A 8 44.40 23.04 12.70
N ALA A 9 45.30 23.69 11.93
CA ALA A 9 46.74 23.67 12.21
C ALA A 9 47.09 24.26 13.59
N ALA A 10 46.50 25.41 13.95
CA ALA A 10 46.71 26.04 15.27
C ALA A 10 46.20 25.15 16.44
N ALA A 11 45.05 24.50 16.27
CA ALA A 11 44.53 23.53 17.23
C ALA A 11 45.46 22.31 17.39
N MET A 12 46.00 21.78 16.29
CA MET A 12 46.89 20.63 16.32
C MET A 12 48.23 20.94 17.00
N VAL A 13 48.80 22.12 16.74
CA VAL A 13 50.04 22.61 17.41
C VAL A 13 49.83 22.87 18.91
N THR A 14 48.67 23.40 19.32
CA THR A 14 48.41 23.61 20.76
C THR A 14 48.20 22.29 21.51
N VAL A 15 47.56 21.28 20.89
CA VAL A 15 47.38 19.94 21.50
C VAL A 15 48.71 19.17 21.62
N THR A 16 49.59 19.23 20.62
CA THR A 16 50.91 18.57 20.69
C THR A 16 51.82 19.23 21.72
N ARG A 17 51.85 20.57 21.77
CA ARG A 17 52.64 21.33 22.76
C ARG A 17 52.14 21.09 24.20
N ALA A 18 50.83 20.95 24.40
CA ALA A 18 50.24 20.57 25.70
C ALA A 18 50.54 19.11 26.11
N ARG A 19 50.62 18.18 25.15
CA ARG A 19 51.07 16.80 25.41
C ARG A 19 52.56 16.72 25.78
N ALA A 20 53.42 17.47 25.07
CA ALA A 20 54.84 17.56 25.38
C ALA A 20 55.11 18.16 26.78
N ALA A 21 54.42 19.25 27.12
CA ALA A 21 54.53 19.89 28.44
C ALA A 21 54.08 18.97 29.59
N ARG A 22 53.02 18.16 29.40
CA ARG A 22 52.58 17.17 30.41
C ARG A 22 53.48 15.94 30.52
N ALA A 23 54.27 15.62 29.48
CA ALA A 23 55.22 14.51 29.50
C ALA A 23 56.55 14.85 30.19
N GLN A 24 56.93 16.13 30.26
CA GLN A 24 58.18 16.56 30.92
C GLN A 24 58.10 16.61 32.45
N ASP A 25 56.89 16.67 33.01
CA ASP A 25 56.67 16.99 34.43
C ASP A 25 56.28 15.75 35.26
N SER A 26 57.01 14.65 35.08
CA SER A 26 56.70 13.39 35.78
C SER A 26 56.98 13.50 37.29
N PRO A 27 56.13 12.91 38.16
CA PRO A 27 56.35 12.94 39.61
C PRO A 27 57.68 12.29 40.01
N ALA A 28 58.19 11.35 39.21
CA ALA A 28 59.52 10.75 39.38
C ALA A 28 60.66 11.78 39.20
N ARG A 29 60.62 12.63 38.16
CA ARG A 29 61.66 13.68 38.00
C ARG A 29 61.62 14.70 39.12
N ARG A 30 60.42 15.10 39.57
CA ARG A 30 60.26 15.99 40.74
C ARG A 30 60.81 15.34 42.01
N LEU A 31 60.55 14.06 42.23
CA LEU A 31 61.11 13.30 43.37
C LEU A 31 62.64 13.23 43.31
N ILE A 32 63.22 12.92 42.14
CA ILE A 32 64.67 12.86 41.93
C ILE A 32 65.32 14.23 42.18
N ALA A 33 64.75 15.32 41.65
CA ALA A 33 65.24 16.68 41.89
C ALA A 33 65.16 17.06 43.38
N TRP A 34 64.09 16.66 44.08
CA TRP A 34 63.95 16.90 45.53
C TRP A 34 64.95 16.07 46.35
N LEU A 35 65.20 14.81 45.97
CA LEU A 35 66.21 13.95 46.59
C LEU A 35 67.63 14.50 46.34
N GLN A 36 67.92 15.02 45.14
CA GLN A 36 69.19 15.67 44.82
C GLN A 36 69.39 16.99 45.59
N LEU A 37 68.34 17.80 45.76
CA LEU A 37 68.37 19.01 46.59
C LEU A 37 68.54 18.68 48.07
N LEU A 38 67.83 17.66 48.58
CA LEU A 38 68.03 17.14 49.94
C LEU A 38 69.44 16.61 50.14
N PHE A 39 69.98 15.84 49.19
CA PHE A 39 71.34 15.31 49.27
C PHE A 39 72.39 16.43 49.23
N LYS A 40 72.25 17.43 48.35
CA LYS A 40 73.12 18.62 48.33
C LYS A 40 73.01 19.43 49.63
N ALA A 41 71.81 19.67 50.14
CA ALA A 41 71.60 20.38 51.40
C ALA A 41 72.14 19.59 52.61
N PHE A 42 72.02 18.26 52.59
CA PHE A 42 72.56 17.36 53.60
C PHE A 42 74.10 17.37 53.59
N VAL A 43 74.73 17.17 52.44
CA VAL A 43 76.19 17.26 52.29
C VAL A 43 76.72 18.65 52.67
N HIS A 44 76.01 19.73 52.31
CA HIS A 44 76.42 21.09 52.67
C HIS A 44 76.25 21.39 54.17
N ARG A 45 75.20 20.88 54.82
CA ARG A 45 74.89 21.18 56.24
C ARG A 45 75.56 20.22 57.23
N TYR A 46 75.88 18.99 56.80
CA TYR A 46 76.49 17.94 57.62
C TYR A 46 77.88 17.52 57.14
N GLY A 47 78.43 18.13 56.08
CA GLY A 47 79.81 17.90 55.62
C GLY A 47 80.89 18.29 56.62
N LYS A 48 80.58 19.10 57.63
CA LYS A 48 81.44 19.38 58.80
C LYS A 48 81.15 18.50 60.04
N LEU A 49 80.21 17.55 59.96
CA LEU A 49 79.94 16.55 61.03
C LEU A 49 80.74 15.24 60.83
N ALA A 50 81.73 15.22 59.94
CA ALA A 50 82.68 14.11 59.84
C ALA A 50 83.49 13.88 61.14
N SER A 51 83.55 14.88 62.03
CA SER A 51 84.18 14.83 63.35
C SER A 51 83.22 14.47 64.51
N TRP A 52 81.96 14.15 64.24
CA TRP A 52 81.03 13.69 65.28
C TRP A 52 81.13 12.18 65.48
N ASP A 53 81.27 11.81 66.74
CA ASP A 53 81.60 10.47 67.22
C ASP A 53 80.54 9.41 66.87
N ALA A 54 80.93 8.13 66.93
CA ALA A 54 80.15 7.01 66.38
C ALA A 54 78.71 6.91 66.91
N ALA A 55 78.45 7.39 68.13
CA ALA A 55 77.14 7.35 68.79
C ALA A 55 76.10 8.35 68.24
N GLY A 56 76.52 9.51 67.69
CA GLY A 56 75.57 10.58 67.31
C GLY A 56 74.90 10.41 65.95
N ARG A 57 75.57 9.70 65.03
CA ARG A 57 75.13 9.51 63.63
C ARG A 57 73.81 8.71 63.49
N PRO A 58 73.58 7.58 64.17
CA PRO A 58 72.33 6.83 64.00
C PRO A 58 71.11 7.62 64.51
N VAL A 59 71.23 8.34 65.63
CA VAL A 59 70.14 9.20 66.17
C VAL A 59 69.75 10.28 65.17
N PHE A 60 70.74 10.93 64.53
CA PHE A 60 70.46 11.95 63.52
C PHE A 60 69.76 11.38 62.27
N VAL A 61 70.19 10.20 61.78
CA VAL A 61 69.55 9.53 60.64
C VAL A 61 68.10 9.15 60.97
N VAL A 62 67.83 8.60 62.16
CA VAL A 62 66.47 8.25 62.60
C VAL A 62 65.57 9.49 62.67
N LEU A 63 66.05 10.60 63.22
CA LEU A 63 65.30 11.85 63.25
C LEU A 63 65.03 12.41 61.84
N ALA A 64 66.04 12.39 60.96
CA ALA A 64 65.87 12.84 59.58
C ALA A 64 64.84 11.99 58.81
N VAL A 65 64.88 10.66 58.96
CA VAL A 65 63.89 9.73 58.39
C VAL A 65 62.50 10.02 58.95
N PHE A 66 62.36 10.22 60.26
CA PHE A 66 61.08 10.54 60.90
C PHE A 66 60.46 11.85 60.39
N PHE A 67 61.25 12.93 60.27
CA PHE A 67 60.78 14.20 59.71
C PHE A 67 60.41 14.08 58.22
N LEU A 68 61.17 13.31 57.43
CA LEU A 68 60.85 13.06 56.02
C LEU A 68 59.54 12.26 55.88
N GLN A 69 59.37 11.20 56.68
CA GLN A 69 58.16 10.38 56.69
C GLN A 69 56.93 11.19 57.14
N ARG A 70 57.06 12.04 58.17
CA ARG A 70 55.99 12.91 58.67
C ARG A 70 55.56 13.95 57.64
N THR A 71 56.51 14.57 56.92
CA THR A 71 56.21 15.59 55.90
C THR A 71 55.61 14.98 54.63
N LEU A 72 56.11 13.82 54.18
CA LEU A 72 55.53 13.05 53.08
C LEU A 72 54.10 12.57 53.41
N ARG A 73 53.86 12.03 54.61
CA ARG A 73 52.52 11.58 55.04
C ARG A 73 51.50 12.73 55.06
N ARG A 74 51.88 13.91 55.56
CA ARG A 74 51.00 15.11 55.55
C ARG A 74 50.67 15.58 54.12
N ARG A 75 51.67 15.65 53.22
CA ARG A 75 51.44 16.01 51.81
C ARG A 75 50.56 14.99 51.08
N TYR A 76 50.77 13.70 51.32
CA TYR A 76 49.95 12.64 50.72
C TYR A 76 48.47 12.73 51.16
N LEU A 77 48.20 12.93 52.45
CA LEU A 77 46.84 13.08 52.97
C LEU A 77 46.13 14.30 52.37
N SER A 78 46.78 15.47 52.38
CA SER A 78 46.25 16.71 51.77
C SER A 78 45.98 16.57 50.27
N TRP A 79 46.87 15.89 49.53
CA TRP A 79 46.65 15.57 48.11
C TRP A 79 45.47 14.62 47.91
N LYS A 80 45.36 13.56 48.72
CA LYS A 80 44.27 12.57 48.65
C LYS A 80 42.90 13.23 48.88
N GLU A 81 42.80 14.10 49.87
CA GLU A 81 41.59 14.86 50.20
C GLU A 81 41.23 15.87 49.10
N SER A 82 42.22 16.65 48.63
CA SER A 82 42.04 17.59 47.50
C SER A 82 41.69 16.89 46.18
N SER A 83 42.12 15.64 45.99
CA SER A 83 41.73 14.80 44.86
C SER A 83 40.28 14.33 44.99
N ARG A 84 39.88 13.84 46.18
CA ARG A 84 38.50 13.42 46.49
C ARG A 84 37.49 14.55 46.29
N LEU A 85 37.78 15.75 46.77
CA LEU A 85 36.90 16.93 46.61
C LEU A 85 36.71 17.32 45.13
N ARG A 86 37.77 17.28 44.32
CA ARG A 86 37.67 17.54 42.87
C ARG A 86 36.86 16.47 42.12
N LEU A 87 37.02 15.20 42.50
CA LEU A 87 36.20 14.10 41.99
C LEU A 87 34.72 14.27 42.35
N MET A 88 34.41 14.66 43.59
CA MET A 88 33.03 14.93 44.02
C MET A 88 32.42 16.13 43.29
N ALA A 89 33.15 17.24 43.15
CA ALA A 89 32.69 18.40 42.39
C ALA A 89 32.41 18.06 40.91
N ALA A 90 33.29 17.29 40.27
CA ALA A 90 33.10 16.81 38.90
C ALA A 90 31.91 15.83 38.77
N ALA A 91 31.68 14.98 39.77
CA ALA A 91 30.50 14.12 39.79
C ALA A 91 29.20 14.92 39.89
N VAL A 92 29.16 15.97 40.74
CA VAL A 92 27.98 16.84 40.88
C VAL A 92 27.68 17.62 39.60
N THR A 93 28.69 18.15 38.90
CA THR A 93 28.46 18.85 37.62
C THR A 93 27.98 17.92 36.52
N VAL A 94 28.52 16.68 36.43
CA VAL A 94 28.02 15.68 35.48
C VAL A 94 26.58 15.26 35.83
N GLN A 95 26.27 15.02 37.11
CA GLN A 95 24.92 14.68 37.55
C GLN A 95 23.90 15.80 37.26
N SER A 96 24.26 17.06 37.49
CA SER A 96 23.36 18.19 37.19
C SER A 96 23.13 18.33 35.67
N ALA A 97 24.17 18.17 34.85
CA ALA A 97 24.04 18.15 33.39
C ALA A 97 23.12 17.01 32.90
N VAL A 98 23.25 15.79 33.45
CA VAL A 98 22.38 14.65 33.12
C VAL A 98 20.93 14.92 33.51
N ARG A 99 20.67 15.50 34.69
CA ARG A 99 19.31 15.89 35.12
C ARG A 99 18.69 16.94 34.20
N VAL A 100 19.45 17.96 33.79
CA VAL A 100 19.00 18.99 32.83
C VAL A 100 18.72 18.38 31.45
N MET A 101 19.56 17.45 30.98
CA MET A 101 19.32 16.74 29.71
C MET A 101 18.05 15.87 29.76
N ALA A 102 17.78 15.20 30.88
CA ALA A 102 16.54 14.43 31.08
C ALA A 102 15.31 15.35 31.06
N ALA A 103 15.33 16.46 31.81
CA ALA A 103 14.23 17.43 31.83
C ALA A 103 13.96 18.06 30.45
N ARG A 104 15.00 18.35 29.67
CA ARG A 104 14.85 18.85 28.28
C ARG A 104 14.22 17.81 27.35
N ARG A 105 14.58 16.52 27.48
CA ARG A 105 13.97 15.43 26.71
C ARG A 105 12.49 15.26 27.05
N GLU A 106 12.14 15.29 28.33
CA GLU A 106 10.76 15.24 28.81
C GLU A 106 9.92 16.42 28.29
N LEU A 107 10.46 17.64 28.36
CA LEU A 107 9.79 18.83 27.81
C LEU A 107 9.60 18.72 26.28
N SER A 108 10.60 18.19 25.56
CA SER A 108 10.49 17.95 24.12
C SER A 108 9.39 16.94 23.79
N LEU A 109 9.33 15.83 24.53
CA LEU A 109 8.31 14.79 24.36
C LEU A 109 6.91 15.37 24.61
N ARG A 110 6.72 16.15 25.69
CA ARG A 110 5.44 16.83 25.97
C ARG A 110 5.03 17.82 24.87
N LYS A 111 5.99 18.54 24.27
CA LYS A 111 5.71 19.43 23.11
C LYS A 111 5.29 18.62 21.87
N GLN A 112 5.99 17.51 21.58
CA GLN A 112 5.66 16.61 20.46
C GLN A 112 4.29 15.97 20.64
N ILE A 113 3.96 15.44 21.83
CA ILE A 113 2.65 14.87 22.13
C ILE A 113 1.54 15.92 21.93
N ARG A 114 1.69 17.14 22.47
CA ARG A 114 0.70 18.21 22.27
C ARG A 114 0.52 18.60 20.80
N ALA A 115 1.59 18.62 20.01
CA ALA A 115 1.52 18.87 18.57
C ALA A 115 0.78 17.72 17.84
N ALA A 116 1.14 16.47 18.15
CA ALA A 116 0.47 15.28 17.60
C ALA A 116 -1.02 15.25 17.93
N THR A 117 -1.41 15.53 19.18
CA THR A 117 -2.83 15.61 19.59
C THR A 117 -3.59 16.66 18.79
N ARG A 118 -3.00 17.85 18.54
CA ARG A 118 -3.62 18.90 17.72
C ARG A 118 -3.81 18.47 16.27
N ILE A 119 -2.77 17.90 15.65
CA ILE A 119 -2.82 17.40 14.27
C ILE A 119 -3.88 16.29 14.14
N GLN A 120 -3.88 15.33 15.05
CA GLN A 120 -4.86 14.24 15.07
C GLN A 120 -6.30 14.74 15.30
N ALA A 121 -6.51 15.75 16.16
CA ALA A 121 -7.83 16.35 16.37
C ALA A 121 -8.32 17.08 15.11
N GLN A 122 -7.45 17.85 14.47
CA GLN A 122 -7.77 18.56 13.22
C GLN A 122 -8.06 17.59 12.06
N TRP A 123 -7.29 16.49 11.95
CA TRP A 123 -7.55 15.45 10.96
C TRP A 123 -8.85 14.69 11.23
N ARG A 124 -9.16 14.34 12.49
CA ARG A 124 -10.46 13.74 12.87
C ARG A 124 -11.64 14.66 12.51
N CYS A 125 -11.51 15.96 12.78
CA CYS A 125 -12.50 16.97 12.39
C CYS A 125 -12.66 17.03 10.85
N HIS A 126 -11.56 17.16 10.11
CA HIS A 126 -11.57 17.17 8.64
C HIS A 126 -12.23 15.91 8.06
N ARG A 127 -11.90 14.73 8.58
CA ARG A 127 -12.50 13.45 8.16
C ARG A 127 -14.01 13.40 8.40
N ALA A 128 -14.48 13.91 9.54
CA ALA A 128 -15.91 13.99 9.86
C ALA A 128 -16.64 14.96 8.92
N VAL A 129 -16.08 16.17 8.70
CA VAL A 129 -16.62 17.16 7.76
C VAL A 129 -16.66 16.63 6.34
N TRP A 130 -15.59 15.96 5.88
CA TRP A 130 -15.53 15.37 4.54
C TRP A 130 -16.56 14.25 4.36
N SER A 131 -16.74 13.37 5.36
CA SER A 131 -17.79 12.34 5.35
C SER A 131 -19.19 12.95 5.23
N TYR A 132 -19.47 14.01 6.01
CA TYR A 132 -20.72 14.76 5.94
C TYR A 132 -20.93 15.45 4.57
N LEU A 133 -19.89 16.06 4.00
CA LEU A 133 -19.99 16.68 2.67
C LEU A 133 -20.22 15.63 1.58
N LYS A 134 -19.61 14.45 1.69
CA LYS A 134 -19.82 13.31 0.77
C LYS A 134 -21.26 12.80 0.83
N THR A 135 -21.80 12.57 2.03
CA THR A 135 -23.21 12.13 2.19
C THR A 135 -24.19 13.21 1.76
N LYS A 136 -23.93 14.49 2.06
CA LYS A 136 -24.74 15.63 1.57
C LYS A 136 -24.73 15.73 0.04
N ARG A 137 -23.58 15.56 -0.62
CA ARG A 137 -23.47 15.57 -2.09
C ARG A 137 -24.23 14.39 -2.70
N ALA A 138 -24.11 13.18 -2.15
CA ALA A 138 -24.87 12.01 -2.59
C ALA A 138 -26.39 12.25 -2.45
N ALA A 139 -26.86 12.74 -1.30
CA ALA A 139 -28.27 13.06 -1.07
C ALA A 139 -28.81 14.10 -2.07
N LEU A 140 -28.03 15.15 -2.40
CA LEU A 140 -28.42 16.15 -3.40
C LEU A 140 -28.51 15.56 -4.82
N ILE A 141 -27.61 14.64 -5.19
CA ILE A 141 -27.66 13.94 -6.48
C ILE A 141 -28.91 13.06 -6.56
N CYS A 142 -29.16 12.23 -5.53
CA CYS A 142 -30.36 11.39 -5.46
C CYS A 142 -31.65 12.23 -5.50
N GLN A 143 -31.71 13.37 -4.80
CA GLN A 143 -32.87 14.26 -4.83
C GLN A 143 -33.09 14.92 -6.20
N ARG A 144 -32.03 15.24 -6.95
CA ARG A 144 -32.15 15.75 -8.32
C ARG A 144 -32.69 14.66 -9.24
N ALA A 145 -32.01 13.51 -9.31
CA ALA A 145 -32.42 12.38 -10.13
C ALA A 145 -33.86 11.92 -9.85
N TRP A 146 -34.31 11.96 -8.59
CA TRP A 146 -35.70 11.66 -8.22
C TRP A 146 -36.70 12.69 -8.75
N ARG A 147 -36.40 13.99 -8.64
CA ARG A 147 -37.24 15.06 -9.23
C ARG A 147 -37.27 14.96 -10.75
N ASP A 148 -36.11 14.77 -11.39
CA ASP A 148 -36.01 14.63 -12.84
C ASP A 148 -36.79 13.39 -13.34
N SER A 149 -36.79 12.30 -12.57
CA SER A 149 -37.60 11.11 -12.83
C SER A 149 -39.11 11.36 -12.70
N ILE A 150 -39.55 12.19 -11.75
CA ILE A 150 -40.96 12.60 -11.62
C ILE A 150 -41.36 13.47 -12.81
N MET A 151 -40.62 14.54 -13.10
CA MET A 151 -40.89 15.41 -14.24
C MET A 151 -40.94 14.61 -15.55
N SER A 152 -40.04 13.63 -15.73
CA SER A 152 -40.04 12.76 -16.91
C SER A 152 -41.25 11.82 -16.99
N LYS A 153 -41.83 11.42 -15.86
CA LYS A 153 -43.07 10.63 -15.82
C LYS A 153 -44.29 11.49 -16.11
N GLU A 154 -44.37 12.66 -15.51
CA GLU A 154 -45.44 13.64 -15.75
C GLU A 154 -45.47 14.06 -17.23
N LEU A 155 -44.30 14.40 -17.80
CA LEU A 155 -44.20 14.74 -19.23
C LEU A 155 -44.67 13.60 -20.13
N ARG A 156 -44.32 12.34 -19.81
CA ARG A 156 -44.78 11.16 -20.58
C ARG A 156 -46.30 11.01 -20.54
N ILE A 157 -46.92 11.24 -19.37
CA ILE A 157 -48.38 11.19 -19.22
C ILE A 157 -49.03 12.27 -20.08
N PHE A 158 -48.58 13.53 -19.98
CA PHE A 158 -49.10 14.61 -20.82
C PHE A 158 -48.94 14.32 -22.33
N THR A 159 -47.76 13.84 -22.78
CA THR A 159 -47.58 13.49 -24.20
C THR A 159 -48.44 12.31 -24.66
N GLN A 160 -48.84 11.41 -23.74
CA GLN A 160 -49.76 10.33 -24.07
C GLN A 160 -51.20 10.86 -24.15
N GLU A 161 -51.61 11.70 -23.20
CA GLU A 161 -52.93 12.36 -23.21
C GLU A 161 -53.10 13.22 -24.47
N ASP A 162 -52.10 14.03 -24.85
CA ASP A 162 -52.12 14.83 -26.10
C ASP A 162 -52.29 13.96 -27.35
N LEU A 163 -51.58 12.82 -27.42
CA LEU A 163 -51.67 11.86 -28.54
C LEU A 163 -53.05 11.15 -28.57
N GLU A 164 -53.61 10.81 -27.42
CA GLU A 164 -54.97 10.26 -27.30
C GLU A 164 -56.02 11.28 -27.75
N TRP A 165 -55.86 12.56 -27.41
CA TRP A 165 -56.72 13.65 -27.89
C TRP A 165 -56.63 13.88 -29.41
N GLU A 166 -55.43 13.85 -29.98
CA GLU A 166 -55.24 13.97 -31.44
C GLU A 166 -55.88 12.79 -32.18
N MET A 167 -55.65 11.55 -31.71
CA MET A 167 -56.26 10.34 -32.27
C MET A 167 -57.80 10.36 -32.18
N LEU A 168 -58.37 10.86 -31.07
CA LEU A 168 -59.82 11.06 -30.95
C LEU A 168 -60.35 12.11 -31.94
N GLY A 169 -59.59 13.19 -32.16
CA GLY A 169 -59.91 14.20 -33.17
C GLY A 169 -59.92 13.64 -34.59
N GLU A 170 -58.93 12.80 -34.94
CA GLU A 170 -58.90 12.09 -36.23
C GLU A 170 -60.04 11.07 -36.36
N MET A 171 -60.34 10.30 -35.32
CA MET A 171 -61.48 9.37 -35.29
C MET A 171 -62.81 10.08 -35.53
N CYS A 172 -63.00 11.30 -35.00
CA CYS A 172 -64.18 12.11 -35.27
C CYS A 172 -64.24 12.58 -36.74
N ARG A 173 -63.15 13.12 -37.30
CA ARG A 173 -63.10 13.51 -38.72
C ARG A 173 -63.35 12.34 -39.67
N LEU A 174 -62.79 11.16 -39.38
CA LEU A 174 -63.02 9.95 -40.16
C LEU A 174 -64.48 9.49 -40.07
N ARG A 175 -65.12 9.61 -38.90
CA ARG A 175 -66.55 9.33 -38.74
C ARG A 175 -67.41 10.30 -39.54
N GLU A 176 -67.16 11.60 -39.46
CA GLU A 176 -67.86 12.63 -40.24
C GLU A 176 -67.72 12.36 -41.76
N MET A 177 -66.53 11.99 -42.22
CA MET A 177 -66.29 11.63 -43.62
C MET A 177 -67.07 10.37 -44.04
N VAL A 178 -67.12 9.35 -43.18
CA VAL A 178 -67.91 8.13 -43.41
C VAL A 178 -69.41 8.44 -43.45
N ASP A 179 -69.92 9.28 -42.55
CA ASP A 179 -71.33 9.67 -42.53
C ASP A 179 -71.72 10.47 -43.78
N VAL A 180 -70.86 11.39 -44.24
CA VAL A 180 -71.04 12.13 -45.51
C VAL A 180 -71.00 11.20 -46.72
N LEU A 181 -70.05 10.25 -46.78
CA LEU A 181 -69.98 9.27 -47.86
C LEU A 181 -71.19 8.33 -47.84
N GLN A 182 -71.66 7.89 -46.68
CA GLN A 182 -72.84 7.06 -46.53
C GLN A 182 -74.09 7.81 -47.00
N GLN A 183 -74.23 9.10 -46.66
CA GLN A 183 -75.32 9.92 -47.14
C GLN A 183 -75.25 10.12 -48.66
N ALA A 184 -74.07 10.37 -49.23
CA ALA A 184 -73.89 10.46 -50.68
C ALA A 184 -74.20 9.14 -51.41
N VAL A 185 -73.93 7.99 -50.80
CA VAL A 185 -74.33 6.65 -51.29
C VAL A 185 -75.85 6.50 -51.25
N ASN A 186 -76.51 6.85 -50.14
CA ASN A 186 -77.96 6.79 -50.01
C ASN A 186 -78.67 7.74 -51.01
N ASP A 187 -78.10 8.94 -51.24
CA ASP A 187 -78.57 9.92 -52.22
C ASP A 187 -78.31 9.46 -53.67
N ALA A 188 -77.27 8.64 -53.90
CA ALA A 188 -77.04 8.00 -55.19
C ALA A 188 -77.98 6.81 -55.42
N GLU A 189 -78.27 6.01 -54.39
CA GLU A 189 -79.22 4.90 -54.46
C GLU A 189 -80.65 5.40 -54.69
N THR A 190 -81.09 6.43 -53.97
CA THR A 190 -82.42 7.06 -54.22
C THR A 190 -82.51 7.68 -55.61
N ARG A 191 -81.44 8.34 -56.12
CA ARG A 191 -81.38 8.77 -57.53
C ARG A 191 -81.46 7.61 -58.50
N ALA A 192 -80.71 6.52 -58.28
CA ALA A 192 -80.76 5.34 -59.13
C ALA A 192 -82.13 4.62 -59.08
N ILE A 193 -82.84 4.66 -57.95
CA ILE A 193 -84.22 4.18 -57.83
C ILE A 193 -85.16 5.08 -58.63
N ASN A 194 -85.08 6.40 -58.46
CA ASN A 194 -85.88 7.37 -59.21
C ASN A 194 -85.63 7.28 -60.73
N GLU A 195 -84.38 7.12 -61.15
CA GLU A 195 -83.98 6.88 -62.53
C GLU A 195 -84.50 5.53 -63.04
N ARG A 196 -84.48 4.46 -62.21
CA ARG A 196 -85.10 3.17 -62.56
C ARG A 196 -86.63 3.24 -62.64
N GLU A 197 -87.29 4.06 -61.83
CA GLU A 197 -88.74 4.26 -61.92
C GLU A 197 -89.13 5.15 -63.10
N ALA A 198 -88.35 6.20 -63.38
CA ALA A 198 -88.48 7.01 -64.58
C ALA A 198 -88.19 6.17 -65.83
N ALA A 199 -87.16 5.31 -65.81
CA ALA A 199 -86.86 4.37 -66.87
C ALA A 199 -87.92 3.27 -66.99
N LYS A 200 -88.54 2.80 -65.90
CA LYS A 200 -89.69 1.88 -65.97
C LYS A 200 -90.94 2.55 -66.56
N LYS A 201 -91.22 3.81 -66.23
CA LYS A 201 -92.29 4.60 -66.87
C LYS A 201 -91.97 4.82 -68.35
N ALA A 202 -90.75 5.24 -68.67
CA ALA A 202 -90.28 5.42 -70.04
C ALA A 202 -90.22 4.08 -70.81
N MET A 203 -89.94 2.94 -70.18
CA MET A 203 -89.98 1.61 -70.82
C MET A 203 -91.40 1.04 -70.94
N ALA A 204 -92.34 1.47 -70.09
CA ALA A 204 -93.77 1.25 -70.33
C ALA A 204 -94.28 2.14 -71.50
N GLU A 205 -93.65 3.29 -71.75
CA GLU A 205 -93.87 4.14 -72.92
C GLU A 205 -93.02 3.71 -74.15
N LEU A 206 -91.94 2.94 -73.95
CA LEU A 206 -91.04 2.38 -74.97
C LEU A 206 -91.09 0.84 -75.06
N GLU A 207 -92.23 0.21 -74.73
CA GLU A 207 -92.49 -1.19 -75.11
C GLU A 207 -92.67 -1.35 -76.65
N ALA A 208 -92.46 -0.26 -77.41
CA ALA A 208 -91.98 -0.27 -78.79
C ALA A 208 -90.43 -0.42 -78.86
N ALA A 209 -89.99 -1.68 -78.73
CA ALA A 209 -88.70 -2.34 -79.04
C ALA A 209 -87.75 -1.72 -80.13
N PRO A 210 -86.49 -2.22 -80.31
CA PRO A 210 -85.55 -2.89 -79.38
C PRO A 210 -84.03 -2.57 -79.54
N VAL A 211 -83.24 -2.92 -78.51
CA VAL A 211 -81.91 -3.59 -78.50
C VAL A 211 -80.95 -3.49 -79.71
N ILE A 212 -79.72 -2.99 -79.47
CA ILE A 212 -78.48 -3.39 -80.18
C ILE A 212 -77.37 -3.67 -79.16
N LYS A 213 -76.44 -4.59 -79.50
CA LYS A 213 -75.49 -5.26 -78.60
C LYS A 213 -74.12 -4.55 -78.48
N GLU A 214 -73.51 -4.68 -77.31
CA GLU A 214 -72.17 -4.18 -76.98
C GLU A 214 -71.07 -5.22 -77.30
N THR A 215 -69.90 -4.76 -77.76
CA THR A 215 -68.70 -5.59 -78.00
C THR A 215 -67.54 -5.10 -77.15
N VAL A 216 -67.07 -5.95 -76.24
CA VAL A 216 -65.98 -5.66 -75.29
C VAL A 216 -64.61 -5.92 -75.94
N VAL A 217 -63.63 -5.05 -75.66
CA VAL A 217 -62.22 -5.23 -76.01
C VAL A 217 -61.39 -5.22 -74.71
N MET A 218 -60.56 -6.26 -74.52
CA MET A 218 -59.60 -6.39 -73.42
C MET A 218 -58.32 -5.59 -73.72
N VAL A 219 -57.74 -4.94 -72.70
CA VAL A 219 -56.45 -4.21 -72.79
C VAL A 219 -55.54 -4.60 -71.61
N GLU A 220 -54.23 -4.56 -71.84
CA GLU A 220 -53.15 -5.29 -71.13
C GLU A 220 -52.85 -4.86 -69.67
N ASP A 221 -53.64 -3.98 -69.06
CA ASP A 221 -53.34 -3.44 -67.71
C ASP A 221 -53.61 -4.43 -66.56
N THR A 222 -54.42 -5.48 -66.78
CA THR A 222 -54.83 -6.42 -65.71
C THR A 222 -53.68 -7.24 -65.13
N GLU A 223 -52.65 -7.57 -65.92
CA GLU A 223 -51.57 -8.44 -65.44
C GLU A 223 -50.59 -7.72 -64.52
N LYS A 224 -50.27 -6.45 -64.78
CA LYS A 224 -49.44 -5.61 -63.90
C LYS A 224 -50.13 -5.34 -62.56
N VAL A 225 -51.43 -5.03 -62.58
CA VAL A 225 -52.23 -4.87 -61.35
C VAL A 225 -52.20 -6.16 -60.52
N ASN A 226 -52.36 -7.32 -61.16
CA ASN A 226 -52.26 -8.61 -60.49
C ASN A 226 -50.85 -8.93 -59.97
N SER A 227 -49.78 -8.40 -60.58
CA SER A 227 -48.41 -8.55 -60.04
C SER A 227 -48.20 -7.68 -58.80
N LEU A 228 -48.56 -6.40 -58.87
CA LEU A 228 -48.42 -5.45 -57.76
C LEU A 228 -49.26 -5.87 -56.54
N ASN A 229 -50.46 -6.41 -56.76
CA ASN A 229 -51.28 -6.94 -55.67
C ASN A 229 -50.58 -8.10 -54.93
N ARG A 230 -49.89 -9.01 -55.64
CA ARG A 230 -49.14 -10.11 -55.00
C ARG A 230 -47.94 -9.61 -54.20
N GLU A 231 -47.22 -8.61 -54.69
CA GLU A 231 -46.10 -7.98 -53.95
C GLU A 231 -46.61 -7.26 -52.69
N ILE A 232 -47.73 -6.54 -52.81
CA ILE A 232 -48.40 -5.88 -51.66
C ILE A 232 -48.81 -6.93 -50.60
N ASP A 233 -49.36 -8.07 -51.01
CA ASP A 233 -49.76 -9.12 -50.06
C ASP A 233 -48.55 -9.82 -49.41
N GLN A 234 -47.46 -10.07 -50.16
CA GLN A 234 -46.20 -10.57 -49.58
C GLN A 234 -45.59 -9.59 -48.56
N LEU A 235 -45.63 -8.28 -48.85
CA LEU A 235 -45.14 -7.25 -47.92
C LEU A 235 -46.01 -7.14 -46.65
N LYS A 236 -47.33 -7.33 -46.76
CA LYS A 236 -48.22 -7.42 -45.59
C LYS A 236 -47.90 -8.63 -44.71
N ASP A 237 -47.65 -9.79 -45.32
CA ASP A 237 -47.31 -11.02 -44.57
C ASP A 237 -45.97 -10.88 -43.83
N LEU A 238 -44.95 -10.31 -44.48
CA LEU A 238 -43.65 -10.03 -43.84
C LEU A 238 -43.78 -9.02 -42.69
N LEU A 239 -44.50 -7.91 -42.89
CA LEU A 239 -44.77 -6.92 -41.84
C LEU A 239 -45.55 -7.55 -40.67
N GLY A 240 -46.50 -8.45 -40.96
CA GLY A 240 -47.25 -9.20 -39.95
C GLY A 240 -46.41 -10.21 -39.16
N ALA A 241 -45.34 -10.76 -39.76
CA ALA A 241 -44.37 -11.59 -39.05
C ALA A 241 -43.47 -10.75 -38.12
N GLU A 242 -42.91 -9.65 -38.64
CA GLU A 242 -42.02 -8.76 -37.88
C GLU A 242 -42.76 -8.07 -36.71
N MET A 243 -44.05 -7.72 -36.87
CA MET A 243 -44.91 -7.26 -35.77
C MET A 243 -45.10 -8.31 -34.67
N LYS A 244 -45.19 -9.60 -35.02
CA LYS A 244 -45.32 -10.69 -34.02
C LYS A 244 -44.01 -10.91 -33.27
N GLU A 245 -42.87 -10.88 -33.96
CA GLU A 245 -41.55 -11.00 -33.33
C GLU A 245 -41.25 -9.82 -32.41
N THR A 246 -41.52 -8.59 -32.84
CA THR A 246 -41.33 -7.39 -32.00
C THR A 246 -42.27 -7.38 -30.78
N PHE A 247 -43.51 -7.90 -30.89
CA PHE A 247 -44.39 -8.07 -29.73
C PHE A 247 -43.89 -9.15 -28.77
N ALA A 248 -43.40 -10.28 -29.28
CA ALA A 248 -42.79 -11.33 -28.45
C ALA A 248 -41.53 -10.84 -27.72
N ALA A 249 -40.67 -10.07 -28.41
CA ALA A 249 -39.47 -9.46 -27.82
C ALA A 249 -39.82 -8.44 -26.72
N LYS A 250 -40.82 -7.56 -26.95
CA LYS A 250 -41.32 -6.63 -25.93
C LYS A 250 -41.86 -7.36 -24.69
N LYS A 251 -42.58 -8.46 -24.87
CA LYS A 251 -43.06 -9.30 -23.75
C LYS A 251 -41.89 -9.92 -22.96
N ALA A 252 -40.90 -10.49 -23.65
CA ALA A 252 -39.72 -11.07 -23.01
C ALA A 252 -38.92 -10.04 -22.20
N LEU A 253 -38.80 -8.81 -22.71
CA LEU A 253 -38.16 -7.69 -22.01
C LEU A 253 -38.91 -7.31 -20.73
N ALA A 254 -40.24 -7.15 -20.78
CA ALA A 254 -41.06 -6.86 -19.60
C ALA A 254 -40.96 -7.97 -18.52
N GLU A 255 -40.89 -9.24 -18.92
CA GLU A 255 -40.65 -10.33 -17.97
C GLU A 255 -39.24 -10.30 -17.35
N ALA A 256 -38.23 -9.84 -18.09
CA ALA A 256 -36.87 -9.66 -17.57
C ALA A 256 -36.78 -8.50 -16.57
N GLU A 257 -37.46 -7.37 -16.86
CA GLU A 257 -37.57 -6.23 -15.94
C GLU A 257 -38.23 -6.63 -14.61
N LEU A 258 -39.32 -7.39 -14.65
CA LEU A 258 -39.99 -7.90 -13.44
C LEU A 258 -39.08 -8.83 -12.60
N ARG A 259 -38.29 -9.68 -13.26
CA ARG A 259 -37.28 -10.53 -12.59
C ARG A 259 -36.19 -9.68 -11.91
N ASN A 260 -35.70 -8.65 -12.60
CA ASN A 260 -34.70 -7.73 -12.06
C ASN A 260 -35.23 -6.93 -10.86
N GLU A 261 -36.48 -6.44 -10.91
CA GLU A 261 -37.08 -5.73 -9.77
C GLU A 261 -37.23 -6.65 -8.54
N LYS A 262 -37.62 -7.92 -8.76
CA LYS A 262 -37.70 -8.93 -7.69
C LYS A 262 -36.33 -9.19 -7.05
N LEU A 263 -35.25 -9.26 -7.84
CA LEU A 263 -33.89 -9.41 -7.34
C LEU A 263 -33.42 -8.17 -6.54
N ALA A 264 -33.72 -6.96 -7.03
CA ALA A 264 -33.40 -5.72 -6.32
C ALA A 264 -34.09 -5.64 -4.95
N ARG A 265 -35.36 -6.06 -4.85
CA ARG A 265 -36.10 -6.14 -3.58
C ARG A 265 -35.47 -7.16 -2.62
N LEU A 266 -35.03 -8.33 -3.10
CA LEU A 266 -34.34 -9.33 -2.27
C LEU A 266 -32.98 -8.83 -1.76
N LEU A 267 -32.21 -8.14 -2.61
CA LEU A 267 -30.92 -7.57 -2.23
C LEU A 267 -31.08 -6.50 -1.14
N GLY A 268 -32.08 -5.62 -1.25
CA GLY A 268 -32.40 -4.63 -0.21
C GLY A 268 -32.80 -5.25 1.14
N VAL A 269 -33.50 -6.40 1.14
CA VAL A 269 -33.82 -7.14 2.37
C VAL A 269 -32.54 -7.69 3.03
N GLU A 270 -31.60 -8.21 2.24
CA GLU A 270 -30.34 -8.75 2.76
C GLU A 270 -29.41 -7.65 3.28
N GLU A 271 -29.37 -6.48 2.63
CA GLU A 271 -28.66 -5.30 3.15
C GLU A 271 -29.18 -4.86 4.52
N VAL A 272 -30.50 -4.88 4.74
CA VAL A 272 -31.12 -4.53 6.03
C VAL A 272 -30.76 -5.56 7.11
N LYS A 273 -30.73 -6.85 6.79
CA LYS A 273 -30.24 -7.88 7.72
C LYS A 273 -28.76 -7.67 8.07
N ASN A 274 -27.93 -7.38 7.08
CA ASN A 274 -26.50 -7.18 7.26
C ASN A 274 -26.21 -5.96 8.17
N LYS A 275 -26.90 -4.84 7.96
CA LYS A 275 -26.88 -3.68 8.88
C LYS A 275 -27.30 -4.07 10.31
N ARG A 276 -28.40 -4.82 10.45
CA ARG A 276 -28.87 -5.29 11.78
C ARG A 276 -27.86 -6.21 12.48
N LEU A 277 -27.11 -7.02 11.74
CA LEU A 277 -26.02 -7.84 12.26
C LEU A 277 -24.81 -6.99 12.67
N GLN A 278 -24.40 -6.01 11.85
CA GLN A 278 -23.34 -5.06 12.20
C GLN A 278 -23.67 -4.28 13.48
N ASP A 279 -24.89 -3.73 13.59
CA ASP A 279 -25.35 -3.05 14.80
C ASP A 279 -25.35 -3.98 16.03
N SER A 280 -25.58 -5.29 15.82
CA SER A 280 -25.53 -6.28 16.90
C SER A 280 -24.10 -6.62 17.31
N LEU A 281 -23.16 -6.63 16.37
CA LEU A 281 -21.75 -6.85 16.64
C LEU A 281 -21.16 -5.68 17.44
N ILE A 282 -21.44 -4.44 17.05
CA ILE A 282 -21.04 -3.22 17.78
C ILE A 282 -21.57 -3.26 19.23
N ARG A 283 -22.86 -3.58 19.44
CA ARG A 283 -23.43 -3.71 20.79
C ARG A 283 -22.83 -4.85 21.63
N MET A 284 -22.27 -5.88 21.00
CA MET A 284 -21.56 -6.96 21.72
C MET A 284 -20.12 -6.55 22.06
N GLU A 285 -19.46 -5.81 21.18
CA GLU A 285 -18.13 -5.25 21.39
C GLU A 285 -18.13 -4.20 22.52
N GLU A 286 -19.13 -3.30 22.55
CA GLU A 286 -19.35 -2.36 23.66
C GLU A 286 -19.56 -3.08 25.01
N LYS A 287 -20.33 -4.18 25.01
CA LYS A 287 -20.54 -5.00 26.21
C LYS A 287 -19.27 -5.72 26.67
N ALA A 288 -18.46 -6.23 25.74
CA ALA A 288 -17.18 -6.85 26.07
C ALA A 288 -16.22 -5.82 26.70
N SER A 289 -16.12 -4.63 26.11
CA SER A 289 -15.31 -3.52 26.66
C SER A 289 -15.76 -3.13 28.08
N ASN A 290 -17.07 -3.03 28.33
CA ASN A 290 -17.60 -2.71 29.66
C ASN A 290 -17.28 -3.81 30.69
N LEU A 291 -17.38 -5.09 30.31
CA LEU A 291 -17.06 -6.23 31.18
C LEU A 291 -15.54 -6.36 31.46
N ASP A 292 -14.68 -5.95 30.52
CA ASP A 292 -13.24 -5.86 30.71
C ASP A 292 -12.86 -4.71 31.65
N GLU A 293 -13.54 -3.56 31.55
CA GLU A 293 -13.38 -2.44 32.49
C GLU A 293 -13.87 -2.83 33.90
N GLU A 294 -14.99 -3.53 34.03
CA GLU A 294 -15.49 -4.05 35.31
C GLU A 294 -14.52 -5.08 35.91
N ASN A 295 -14.02 -6.03 35.12
CA ASN A 295 -12.99 -6.98 35.55
C ASN A 295 -11.72 -6.28 36.05
N LYS A 296 -11.31 -5.21 35.38
CA LYS A 296 -10.15 -4.40 35.76
C LYS A 296 -10.38 -3.67 37.07
N MET A 297 -11.58 -3.11 37.29
CA MET A 297 -11.94 -2.50 38.58
C MET A 297 -12.02 -3.52 39.71
N LEU A 298 -12.60 -4.70 39.49
CA LEU A 298 -12.65 -5.79 40.47
C LEU A 298 -11.24 -6.26 40.87
N ARG A 299 -10.32 -6.42 39.90
CA ARG A 299 -8.90 -6.74 40.18
C ARG A 299 -8.20 -5.65 40.98
N GLN A 300 -8.53 -4.37 40.74
CA GLN A 300 -7.98 -3.24 41.49
C GLN A 300 -8.56 -3.13 42.92
N ALA A 301 -9.83 -3.50 43.12
CA ALA A 301 -10.48 -3.59 44.42
C ALA A 301 -9.89 -4.73 45.28
N VAL A 302 -9.66 -5.90 44.69
CA VAL A 302 -8.99 -7.03 45.39
C VAL A 302 -7.55 -6.67 45.79
N ALA A 303 -6.83 -5.94 44.94
CA ALA A 303 -5.46 -5.49 45.21
C ALA A 303 -5.35 -4.39 46.30
N SER A 304 -6.47 -3.86 46.80
CA SER A 304 -6.49 -2.81 47.85
C SER A 304 -6.96 -3.31 49.23
N ILE A 305 -7.20 -4.62 49.40
CA ILE A 305 -7.50 -5.24 50.70
C ILE A 305 -6.18 -5.61 51.42
N PRO A 306 -5.93 -5.14 52.66
CA PRO A 306 -4.72 -5.48 53.40
C PRO A 306 -4.73 -6.93 53.91
N THR A 307 -3.61 -7.64 53.76
CA THR A 307 -3.48 -9.05 54.16
C THR A 307 -3.46 -9.21 55.68
N ILE A 308 -4.50 -9.85 56.24
CA ILE A 308 -4.48 -10.33 57.64
C ILE A 308 -3.68 -11.65 57.67
N LYS A 309 -2.63 -11.70 58.50
CA LYS A 309 -1.91 -12.95 58.81
C LYS A 309 -2.74 -13.82 59.76
N SER A 310 -2.71 -15.14 59.58
CA SER A 310 -3.17 -16.11 60.58
C SER A 310 -2.35 -17.41 60.51
N PRO A 311 -2.26 -18.18 61.61
CA PRO A 311 -1.19 -19.18 61.79
C PRO A 311 -1.65 -20.63 61.55
N SER A 312 -0.85 -21.58 62.02
CA SER A 312 -0.83 -23.00 61.70
C SER A 312 -1.74 -23.91 62.56
N THR A 313 -1.78 -25.19 62.12
CA THR A 313 -1.85 -26.45 62.88
C THR A 313 -3.20 -27.05 63.35
N GLU A 314 -3.24 -28.39 63.22
CA GLU A 314 -4.00 -29.42 63.97
C GLU A 314 -5.43 -29.88 63.56
N ASN A 315 -5.45 -31.06 62.90
CA ASN A 315 -6.09 -32.35 63.26
C ASN A 315 -7.61 -32.54 63.52
N HIS A 316 -8.06 -33.77 63.20
CA HIS A 316 -9.36 -34.43 63.49
C HIS A 316 -10.59 -33.85 62.76
N GLU A 317 -11.64 -34.59 62.36
CA GLU A 317 -11.88 -36.04 62.23
C GLU A 317 -13.11 -36.25 61.29
N ALA A 318 -13.32 -37.46 60.76
CA ALA A 318 -14.56 -37.84 60.05
C ALA A 318 -15.43 -38.75 60.93
N PRO A 319 -16.77 -38.60 60.91
CA PRO A 319 -17.64 -39.60 60.27
C PRO A 319 -18.82 -38.96 59.49
N ASN A 320 -19.38 -39.47 58.37
CA ASN A 320 -19.75 -40.81 57.88
C ASN A 320 -21.21 -41.24 58.23
N LEU A 321 -21.87 -41.95 57.27
CA LEU A 321 -23.22 -42.57 57.31
C LEU A 321 -24.40 -41.56 57.24
N GLN A 322 -25.61 -41.81 56.72
CA GLN A 322 -26.28 -42.88 55.92
C GLN A 322 -27.63 -42.27 55.41
N GLU A 323 -28.40 -42.72 54.41
CA GLU A 323 -28.35 -43.79 53.39
C GLU A 323 -29.29 -43.41 52.19
N THR A 324 -29.63 -44.34 51.28
CA THR A 324 -30.63 -44.24 50.17
C THR A 324 -31.83 -45.18 50.46
N PRO A 325 -33.03 -45.06 49.80
CA PRO A 325 -33.23 -45.66 48.47
C PRO A 325 -34.26 -45.00 47.50
N ASP A 326 -33.99 -45.18 46.18
CA ASP A 326 -34.89 -45.54 45.05
C ASP A 326 -36.22 -44.75 44.77
N ASN A 327 -36.60 -44.42 43.52
CA ASN A 327 -36.56 -45.27 42.33
C ASN A 327 -36.70 -44.53 40.95
N GLU A 328 -36.11 -45.10 39.90
CA GLU A 328 -36.40 -45.04 38.44
C GLU A 328 -37.01 -43.79 37.75
N LYS A 329 -36.22 -43.17 36.84
CA LYS A 329 -36.36 -43.37 35.37
C LYS A 329 -35.28 -42.64 34.54
N THR A 330 -34.50 -43.41 33.78
CA THR A 330 -33.61 -42.98 32.68
C THR A 330 -34.30 -43.33 31.33
N PRO A 331 -33.95 -42.69 30.18
CA PRO A 331 -32.62 -42.82 29.58
C PRO A 331 -32.00 -41.53 28.97
N ASN A 332 -30.67 -41.46 29.06
CA ASN A 332 -29.64 -40.95 28.13
C ASN A 332 -29.89 -39.70 27.24
N GLY A 333 -28.86 -38.88 26.95
CA GLY A 333 -27.43 -39.17 26.99
C GLY A 333 -26.55 -38.06 27.58
N ALA A 334 -25.34 -38.45 27.97
CA ALA A 334 -24.42 -37.63 28.75
C ALA A 334 -23.30 -37.01 27.89
N VAL A 335 -22.87 -35.80 28.26
CA VAL A 335 -21.46 -35.39 28.19
C VAL A 335 -21.13 -34.63 29.47
N LYS A 336 -20.25 -35.19 30.30
CA LYS A 336 -19.49 -34.45 31.30
C LYS A 336 -18.02 -34.92 31.26
N PRO A 337 -17.07 -34.04 31.61
CA PRO A 337 -15.68 -34.19 31.22
C PRO A 337 -14.92 -35.18 32.10
N ILE A 338 -13.92 -35.83 31.51
CA ILE A 338 -12.89 -36.57 32.24
C ILE A 338 -11.66 -35.68 32.34
N ILE A 339 -11.26 -35.37 33.58
CA ILE A 339 -9.95 -34.81 33.92
C ILE A 339 -8.92 -35.93 33.78
N VAL A 340 -7.77 -35.65 33.18
CA VAL A 340 -6.61 -36.55 33.21
C VAL A 340 -5.42 -35.79 33.77
N ASP A 341 -4.99 -36.19 34.97
CA ASP A 341 -3.71 -35.81 35.55
C ASP A 341 -2.55 -36.27 34.67
N ARG A 342 -1.52 -35.43 34.52
CA ARG A 342 -0.18 -35.93 34.19
C ARG A 342 0.96 -35.01 34.63
N GLU A 343 1.18 -34.91 35.94
CA GLU A 343 2.53 -34.67 36.43
C GLU A 343 3.30 -35.99 36.42
N GLY A 344 4.41 -36.02 35.68
CA GLY A 344 5.21 -37.20 35.41
C GLY A 344 6.69 -36.87 35.39
N ASN A 345 7.30 -36.93 36.57
CA ASN A 345 8.71 -36.66 36.82
C ASN A 345 9.63 -37.56 35.96
N ILE A 346 10.43 -36.99 35.04
CA ILE A 346 11.44 -37.74 34.30
C ILE A 346 12.80 -37.51 34.96
N HIS A 347 13.20 -38.51 35.76
CA HIS A 347 14.51 -38.56 36.36
C HIS A 347 15.58 -38.93 35.32
N GLU A 348 16.64 -38.13 35.30
CA GLU A 348 17.87 -38.32 34.51
C GLU A 348 18.48 -39.72 34.72
N LYS A 349 18.63 -40.51 33.64
CA LYS A 349 19.53 -41.66 33.55
C LYS A 349 20.09 -41.81 32.14
N SER A 350 21.41 -41.63 32.01
CA SER A 350 22.17 -41.82 30.78
C SER A 350 22.38 -43.30 30.44
N ALA A 351 22.20 -43.68 29.19
CA ALA A 351 22.83 -44.86 28.58
C ALA A 351 22.90 -44.69 27.05
N GLU A 352 24.07 -44.98 26.50
CA GLU A 352 24.51 -44.73 25.13
C GLU A 352 23.76 -45.56 24.07
N GLN A 353 23.32 -44.94 22.96
CA GLN A 353 23.68 -45.31 21.56
C GLN A 353 22.99 -44.40 20.50
N PRO A 354 23.57 -44.25 19.29
CA PRO A 354 23.15 -43.23 18.31
C PRO A 354 22.05 -43.69 17.35
N SER A 355 20.99 -42.90 17.19
CA SER A 355 19.87 -43.20 16.28
C SER A 355 20.12 -42.71 14.85
N SER A 356 20.51 -43.62 13.94
CA SER A 356 20.71 -43.33 12.51
C SER A 356 19.43 -42.89 11.76
N ASN A 357 18.24 -43.19 12.30
CA ASN A 357 16.97 -42.99 11.59
C ASN A 357 16.50 -41.52 11.50
N GLY A 358 17.03 -40.62 12.35
CA GLY A 358 16.61 -39.21 12.36
C GLY A 358 16.85 -38.52 11.02
N HIS A 359 18.09 -38.56 10.53
CA HIS A 359 18.49 -37.90 9.29
C HIS A 359 17.83 -38.47 8.02
N GLU A 360 17.48 -39.75 7.99
CA GLU A 360 16.70 -40.31 6.88
C GLU A 360 15.26 -39.79 6.87
N THR A 361 14.61 -39.73 8.05
CA THR A 361 13.24 -39.17 8.14
C THR A 361 13.21 -37.67 7.84
N GLU A 362 14.19 -36.89 8.30
CA GLU A 362 14.34 -35.47 7.94
C GLU A 362 14.51 -35.29 6.42
N LYS A 363 15.35 -36.12 5.79
CA LYS A 363 15.58 -36.07 4.34
C LYS A 363 14.32 -36.40 3.54
N GLN A 364 13.53 -37.38 3.98
CA GLN A 364 12.23 -37.72 3.38
C GLN A 364 11.22 -36.56 3.53
N GLN A 365 11.13 -35.93 4.71
CA GLN A 365 10.27 -34.75 4.92
C GLN A 365 10.71 -33.56 4.04
N GLN A 366 12.01 -33.35 3.83
CA GLN A 366 12.51 -32.35 2.89
C GLN A 366 12.10 -32.64 1.45
N GLU A 367 12.13 -33.92 1.02
CA GLU A 367 11.67 -34.31 -0.33
C GLU A 367 10.17 -34.09 -0.51
N LEU A 368 9.35 -34.37 0.51
CA LEU A 368 7.92 -34.05 0.52
C LEU A 368 7.67 -32.53 0.45
N LEU A 369 8.41 -31.70 1.21
CA LEU A 369 8.32 -30.25 1.11
C LEU A 369 8.65 -29.76 -0.32
N ILE A 370 9.75 -30.24 -0.90
CA ILE A 370 10.17 -29.89 -2.25
C ILE A 370 9.14 -30.33 -3.31
N LYS A 371 8.44 -31.45 -3.09
CA LYS A 371 7.31 -31.87 -3.93
C LYS A 371 6.13 -30.91 -3.81
N CYS A 372 5.70 -30.58 -2.58
CA CYS A 372 4.60 -29.63 -2.33
C CYS A 372 4.87 -28.23 -2.93
N LEU A 373 6.12 -27.76 -2.90
CA LEU A 373 6.53 -26.49 -3.51
C LEU A 373 6.55 -26.50 -5.06
N SER A 374 6.35 -27.67 -5.68
CA SER A 374 6.19 -27.80 -7.13
C SER A 374 4.72 -27.66 -7.57
N GLU A 375 3.78 -27.64 -6.62
CA GLU A 375 2.34 -27.43 -6.82
C GLU A 375 1.97 -25.99 -6.43
N ASP A 376 0.86 -25.46 -6.98
CA ASP A 376 0.34 -24.17 -6.54
C ASP A 376 -0.45 -24.34 -5.24
N LEU A 377 0.16 -23.90 -4.13
CA LEU A 377 -0.41 -24.00 -2.79
C LEU A 377 -1.38 -22.85 -2.48
N GLY A 378 -1.44 -21.80 -3.31
CA GLY A 378 -2.36 -20.68 -3.14
C GLY A 378 -2.26 -19.92 -1.81
N PHE A 379 -3.41 -19.40 -1.36
CA PHE A 379 -3.53 -18.49 -0.22
C PHE A 379 -4.69 -18.92 0.70
N SER A 380 -4.52 -18.77 2.01
CA SER A 380 -5.61 -18.88 3.00
C SER A 380 -5.78 -17.55 3.73
N ILE A 381 -6.98 -16.97 3.68
CA ILE A 381 -7.30 -15.64 4.27
C ILE A 381 -6.25 -14.57 3.88
N GLY A 382 -5.86 -14.57 2.59
CA GLY A 382 -4.85 -13.67 2.03
C GLY A 382 -3.40 -13.92 2.46
N ARG A 383 -3.13 -15.02 3.17
CA ARG A 383 -1.78 -15.41 3.61
C ARG A 383 -1.19 -16.47 2.66
N PRO A 384 -0.01 -16.24 2.07
CA PRO A 384 0.59 -17.15 1.08
C PRO A 384 1.08 -18.46 1.72
N ILE A 385 0.47 -19.59 1.36
CA ILE A 385 0.62 -20.85 2.12
C ILE A 385 2.05 -21.40 2.03
N ALA A 386 2.71 -21.33 0.87
CA ALA A 386 4.06 -21.87 0.70
C ALA A 386 5.10 -21.16 1.59
N ALA A 387 4.98 -19.84 1.80
CA ALA A 387 5.85 -19.08 2.70
C ALA A 387 5.76 -19.55 4.16
N TYR A 388 4.55 -19.74 4.69
CA TYR A 388 4.36 -20.25 6.06
C TYR A 388 4.78 -21.71 6.19
N LEU A 389 4.54 -22.53 5.16
CA LEU A 389 4.97 -23.93 5.14
C LEU A 389 6.51 -24.04 5.19
N ILE A 390 7.21 -23.36 4.29
CA ILE A 390 8.69 -23.29 4.27
C ILE A 390 9.20 -22.85 5.64
N TYR A 391 8.66 -21.76 6.17
CA TYR A 391 9.08 -21.22 7.46
C TYR A 391 8.86 -22.22 8.62
N ARG A 392 7.69 -22.86 8.70
CA ARG A 392 7.39 -23.86 9.75
C ARG A 392 8.34 -25.06 9.67
N CYS A 393 8.65 -25.56 8.47
CA CYS A 393 9.61 -26.64 8.27
C CYS A 393 11.03 -26.23 8.73
N LEU A 394 11.50 -25.06 8.32
CA LEU A 394 12.84 -24.56 8.70
C LEU A 394 12.98 -24.30 10.21
N VAL A 395 11.92 -23.85 10.88
CA VAL A 395 11.88 -23.75 12.35
C VAL A 395 11.87 -25.14 12.99
N HIS A 396 11.06 -26.07 12.48
CA HIS A 396 10.94 -27.42 13.04
C HIS A 396 12.26 -28.20 12.99
N TRP A 397 12.96 -28.15 11.85
CA TRP A 397 14.28 -28.77 11.65
C TRP A 397 15.44 -27.97 12.26
N ARG A 398 15.17 -26.82 12.89
CA ARG A 398 16.18 -25.88 13.44
C ARG A 398 17.27 -25.46 12.44
N SER A 399 16.98 -25.48 11.13
CA SER A 399 17.98 -25.25 10.06
C SER A 399 18.66 -23.87 10.10
N PHE A 400 18.14 -22.93 10.89
CA PHE A 400 18.78 -21.64 11.14
C PHE A 400 20.01 -21.69 12.07
N GLU A 401 20.14 -22.75 12.86
CA GLU A 401 21.24 -23.00 13.82
C GLU A 401 22.32 -23.95 13.25
N GLU A 402 22.07 -24.57 12.09
CA GLU A 402 22.97 -25.53 11.43
C GLU A 402 24.15 -24.85 10.74
N GLU A 403 25.36 -25.42 10.89
CA GLU A 403 26.56 -24.89 10.23
C GLU A 403 26.65 -25.26 8.74
N ARG A 404 25.96 -26.32 8.33
CA ARG A 404 25.81 -26.78 6.93
C ARG A 404 24.44 -27.41 6.76
N THR A 405 23.66 -26.94 5.80
CA THR A 405 22.35 -27.54 5.48
C THR A 405 22.02 -27.32 4.00
N PRO A 406 21.69 -28.37 3.22
CA PRO A 406 21.38 -28.23 1.79
C PRO A 406 19.93 -27.76 1.54
N VAL A 407 19.12 -27.65 2.59
CA VAL A 407 17.68 -27.35 2.50
C VAL A 407 17.43 -25.98 1.87
N PHE A 408 18.21 -24.98 2.25
CA PHE A 408 18.10 -23.62 1.72
C PHE A 408 18.34 -23.58 0.21
N ASP A 409 19.42 -24.18 -0.28
CA ASP A 409 19.74 -24.20 -1.71
C ASP A 409 18.69 -24.99 -2.50
N ARG A 410 18.20 -26.12 -1.97
CA ARG A 410 17.10 -26.90 -2.60
C ARG A 410 15.81 -26.09 -2.75
N ILE A 411 15.47 -25.28 -1.73
CA ILE A 411 14.31 -24.39 -1.79
C ILE A 411 14.53 -23.29 -2.84
N ILE A 412 15.66 -22.58 -2.80
CA ILE A 412 15.95 -21.50 -3.78
C ILE A 412 16.00 -22.02 -5.21
N GLN A 413 16.61 -23.19 -5.45
CA GLN A 413 16.61 -23.84 -6.77
C GLN A 413 15.19 -24.14 -7.26
N LYS A 414 14.30 -24.60 -6.37
CA LYS A 414 12.92 -24.91 -6.73
C LYS A 414 12.06 -23.70 -7.00
N ILE A 415 12.20 -22.62 -6.21
CA ILE A 415 11.54 -21.35 -6.52
C ILE A 415 12.08 -20.80 -7.85
N THR A 416 13.39 -20.86 -8.07
CA THR A 416 14.02 -20.39 -9.32
C THR A 416 13.52 -21.18 -10.53
N ALA A 417 13.46 -22.51 -10.46
CA ALA A 417 12.91 -23.35 -11.52
C ALA A 417 11.41 -23.11 -11.79
N ALA A 418 10.63 -22.71 -10.78
CA ALA A 418 9.23 -22.32 -10.95
C ALA A 418 9.05 -20.94 -11.65
N LEU A 419 10.12 -20.13 -11.67
CA LEU A 419 10.18 -18.83 -12.35
C LEU A 419 10.83 -18.92 -13.75
N GLU A 420 11.50 -20.03 -14.07
CA GLU A 420 12.13 -20.25 -15.38
C GLU A 420 11.07 -20.56 -16.46
N GLY A 421 11.16 -19.86 -17.60
CA GLY A 421 10.32 -20.12 -18.77
C GLY A 421 8.87 -19.62 -18.71
N ARG A 422 8.54 -18.68 -17.80
CA ARG A 422 7.17 -18.14 -17.65
C ARG A 422 7.12 -16.61 -17.67
N ASP A 423 6.65 -16.03 -18.77
CA ASP A 423 6.19 -14.62 -18.84
C ASP A 423 4.86 -14.40 -18.09
N ASN A 424 4.36 -15.40 -17.33
CA ASN A 424 3.09 -15.33 -16.63
C ASN A 424 3.19 -14.44 -15.37
N ASN A 425 2.71 -13.21 -15.48
CA ASN A 425 2.64 -12.23 -14.39
C ASN A 425 1.92 -12.76 -13.13
N ASP A 426 1.01 -13.72 -13.25
CA ASP A 426 0.31 -14.35 -12.12
C ASP A 426 1.23 -15.25 -11.28
N THR A 427 1.98 -16.17 -11.91
CA THR A 427 3.01 -16.98 -11.23
C THR A 427 4.11 -16.12 -10.63
N LEU A 428 4.48 -15.01 -11.29
CA LEU A 428 5.44 -14.04 -10.75
C LEU A 428 4.88 -13.32 -9.52
N ALA A 429 3.62 -12.89 -9.53
CA ALA A 429 2.97 -12.23 -8.40
C ALA A 429 2.79 -13.17 -7.19
N TYR A 430 2.42 -14.44 -7.42
CA TYR A 430 2.39 -15.49 -6.40
C TYR A 430 3.75 -15.63 -5.70
N TRP A 431 4.84 -15.79 -6.45
CA TRP A 431 6.17 -15.93 -5.88
C TRP A 431 6.72 -14.65 -5.27
N LEU A 432 6.30 -13.47 -5.74
CA LEU A 432 6.62 -12.18 -5.12
C LEU A 432 5.99 -12.08 -3.71
N SER A 433 4.71 -12.44 -3.58
CA SER A 433 4.00 -12.43 -2.29
C SER A 433 4.58 -13.47 -1.30
N ASN A 434 4.83 -14.70 -1.78
CA ASN A 434 5.47 -15.75 -0.99
C ASN A 434 6.89 -15.35 -0.53
N SER A 435 7.73 -14.85 -1.43
CA SER A 435 9.11 -14.45 -1.11
C SER A 435 9.15 -13.28 -0.14
N CYS A 436 8.26 -12.29 -0.30
CA CYS A 436 8.17 -11.16 0.61
C CYS A 436 7.74 -11.59 2.02
N THR A 437 6.70 -12.44 2.11
CA THR A 437 6.21 -12.96 3.40
C THR A 437 7.24 -13.82 4.10
N LEU A 438 7.92 -14.71 3.37
CA LEU A 438 9.01 -15.53 3.91
C LEU A 438 10.18 -14.65 4.38
N LEU A 439 10.54 -13.59 3.64
CA LEU A 439 11.60 -12.66 4.04
C LEU A 439 11.23 -11.90 5.32
N VAL A 440 9.97 -11.46 5.48
CA VAL A 440 9.46 -10.83 6.72
C VAL A 440 9.49 -11.82 7.90
N LEU A 441 9.14 -13.09 7.68
CA LEU A 441 9.24 -14.14 8.71
C LEU A 441 10.70 -14.40 9.12
N LEU A 442 11.63 -14.49 8.17
CA LEU A 442 13.08 -14.61 8.44
C LEU A 442 13.66 -13.37 9.15
N GLN A 443 13.13 -12.18 8.89
CA GLN A 443 13.52 -10.96 9.62
C GLN A 443 13.08 -10.99 11.09
N ARG A 444 11.99 -11.70 11.43
CA ARG A 444 11.53 -11.88 12.81
C ARG A 444 12.36 -12.88 13.60
N THR A 445 12.83 -13.97 12.98
CA THR A 445 13.58 -15.03 13.67
C THR A 445 15.08 -14.78 13.76
N LEU A 446 15.71 -14.31 12.68
CA LEU A 446 17.17 -14.19 12.62
C LEU A 446 17.63 -12.93 13.37
N LYS A 447 18.37 -13.10 14.48
CA LYS A 447 18.99 -11.98 15.21
C LYS A 447 19.88 -11.18 14.25
N VAL A 448 19.47 -9.95 13.93
CA VAL A 448 20.33 -8.99 13.21
C VAL A 448 21.50 -8.60 14.12
N ASN A 449 22.64 -9.27 13.91
CA ASN A 449 23.94 -9.13 14.58
C ASN A 449 23.94 -8.24 15.82
N GLY A 450 24.01 -8.89 16.99
CA GLY A 450 23.95 -8.25 18.31
C GLY A 450 24.91 -7.08 18.50
N VAL A 451 25.99 -6.96 17.73
CA VAL A 451 26.89 -5.79 17.75
C VAL A 451 26.17 -4.48 17.43
N ALA A 452 25.24 -4.45 16.46
CA ALA A 452 24.48 -3.23 16.12
C ALA A 452 23.38 -2.92 17.14
N ALA A 453 22.69 -3.95 17.64
CA ALA A 453 21.67 -3.80 18.69
C ALA A 453 22.29 -3.38 20.04
N LEU A 454 23.36 -4.05 20.49
CA LEU A 454 24.11 -3.68 21.70
C LEU A 454 24.85 -2.34 21.55
N ALA A 455 25.27 -1.91 20.35
CA ALA A 455 25.77 -0.56 20.13
C ALA A 455 24.66 0.50 20.27
N ARG A 456 23.42 0.18 19.92
CA ARG A 456 22.24 1.04 20.13
C ARG A 456 21.78 1.01 21.60
N GLN A 457 21.83 -0.14 22.26
CA GLN A 457 21.41 -0.33 23.66
C GLN A 457 22.46 0.17 24.67
N ARG A 458 23.77 0.11 24.36
CA ARG A 458 24.81 0.85 25.11
C ARG A 458 24.65 2.38 25.01
N ARG A 459 23.79 2.91 24.13
CA ARG A 459 23.38 4.33 24.12
C ARG A 459 22.03 4.60 24.81
N ARG A 460 21.33 3.59 25.34
CA ARG A 460 20.11 3.76 26.14
C ARG A 460 20.03 2.74 27.28
N ALA A 461 20.34 3.24 28.48
CA ALA A 461 20.19 2.59 29.80
C ALA A 461 21.11 1.39 30.08
N SER A 462 22.16 1.65 30.84
CA SER A 462 22.51 0.78 31.98
C SER A 462 22.22 1.57 33.26
N PRO A 463 21.48 1.03 34.26
CA PRO A 463 21.23 1.71 35.52
C PRO A 463 22.52 1.88 36.35
N LEU A 464 22.52 2.90 37.22
CA LEU A 464 23.53 2.98 38.27
C LEU A 464 23.36 1.81 39.24
N LYS A 465 24.43 1.05 39.50
CA LYS A 465 24.68 0.55 40.85
C LYS A 465 25.73 1.45 41.50
N VAL A 466 25.30 2.12 42.56
CA VAL A 466 26.18 2.84 43.50
C VAL A 466 26.89 1.78 44.36
N PRO A 467 28.22 1.82 44.52
CA PRO A 467 28.88 1.20 45.66
C PRO A 467 28.75 2.15 46.86
N GLN A 468 28.12 1.70 47.94
CA GLN A 468 28.29 2.29 49.26
C GLN A 468 28.77 1.19 50.22
N GLU A 469 29.70 1.57 51.09
CA GLU A 469 30.57 0.65 51.83
C GLU A 469 29.88 0.00 53.05
N ASN A 470 30.05 -1.31 53.15
CA ASN A 470 30.21 -2.17 54.34
C ASN A 470 29.40 -1.88 55.63
N GLN A 471 28.63 -2.88 56.05
CA GLN A 471 28.68 -3.39 57.43
C GLN A 471 28.42 -4.90 57.46
N GLU A 472 28.98 -5.58 58.46
CA GLU A 472 29.15 -7.04 58.53
C GLU A 472 27.95 -7.74 59.19
N SER A 473 27.56 -8.94 58.72
CA SER A 473 27.64 -10.20 59.49
C SER A 473 26.85 -11.36 58.86
N SER A 474 27.57 -12.49 58.74
CA SER A 474 27.17 -13.89 58.90
C SER A 474 25.94 -14.53 58.17
N HIS A 475 26.25 -15.73 57.63
CA HIS A 475 25.39 -16.88 57.34
C HIS A 475 24.55 -16.96 56.04
N THR A 476 24.39 -18.22 55.65
CA THR A 476 23.80 -18.79 54.44
C THR A 476 22.27 -18.69 54.43
N ASP A 477 21.67 -18.34 53.28
CA ASP A 477 20.84 -19.29 52.51
C ASP A 477 20.25 -18.70 51.22
N ARG A 478 19.72 -19.60 50.37
CA ARG A 478 19.20 -19.35 49.01
C ARG A 478 17.67 -19.31 49.00
N PRO A 479 17.05 -18.27 48.43
CA PRO A 479 15.81 -18.42 47.65
C PRO A 479 15.98 -17.78 46.25
N VAL A 480 15.64 -18.44 45.13
CA VAL A 480 14.27 -18.72 44.63
C VAL A 480 13.55 -17.42 44.23
N SER A 481 13.53 -17.16 42.92
CA SER A 481 12.69 -16.13 42.30
C SER A 481 11.43 -16.78 41.73
N ASP A 482 10.30 -16.49 42.37
CA ASP A 482 8.95 -16.81 41.93
C ASP A 482 8.04 -15.69 42.51
N GLY A 483 7.04 -15.14 41.82
CA GLY A 483 6.67 -15.30 40.42
C GLY A 483 5.55 -14.33 40.03
N ARG A 484 5.28 -14.29 38.72
CA ARG A 484 3.93 -14.27 38.12
C ARG A 484 3.01 -13.06 38.35
N LEU A 485 2.56 -12.44 37.23
CA LEU A 485 1.14 -12.17 36.92
C LEU A 485 0.99 -11.63 35.47
N ILE A 486 0.55 -12.53 34.56
CA ILE A 486 -0.31 -12.30 33.36
C ILE A 486 0.27 -11.40 32.22
N GLY A 487 0.28 -11.79 30.93
CA GLY A 487 -0.09 -13.07 30.30
C GLY A 487 -0.56 -12.89 28.84
N GLY A 488 0.00 -13.67 27.89
CA GLY A 488 -0.59 -13.92 26.57
C GLY A 488 -0.07 -13.13 25.35
N LEU A 489 0.96 -13.69 24.67
CA LEU A 489 1.13 -13.84 23.19
C LEU A 489 2.59 -13.65 22.70
N ALA A 490 3.19 -14.76 22.28
CA ALA A 490 4.32 -14.91 21.35
C ALA A 490 5.55 -13.97 21.52
N GLU A 491 6.40 -14.24 22.50
CA GLU A 491 7.83 -13.94 22.33
C GLU A 491 8.40 -14.80 21.19
N VAL A 492 8.74 -14.16 20.06
CA VAL A 492 9.39 -14.84 18.93
C VAL A 492 10.77 -15.32 19.36
N TYR A 493 11.02 -16.63 19.22
CA TYR A 493 12.35 -17.23 19.38
C TYR A 493 13.35 -16.55 18.43
N GLN A 494 14.13 -15.61 18.95
CA GLN A 494 15.20 -14.96 18.21
C GLN A 494 16.44 -15.85 18.20
N VAL A 495 16.73 -16.44 17.04
CA VAL A 495 17.81 -17.42 16.81
C VAL A 495 19.11 -16.72 16.42
N GLU A 496 20.25 -17.24 16.89
CA GLU A 496 21.57 -16.82 16.43
C GLU A 496 21.90 -17.51 15.10
N ALA A 497 21.58 -16.83 14.00
CA ALA A 497 21.68 -17.35 12.65
C ALA A 497 23.11 -17.73 12.26
N LYS A 498 23.33 -18.99 11.86
CA LYS A 498 24.58 -19.41 11.21
C LYS A 498 24.66 -18.88 9.77
N TYR A 499 25.86 -18.97 9.17
CA TYR A 499 26.13 -18.48 7.82
C TYR A 499 25.14 -18.97 6.74
N PRO A 500 24.72 -20.26 6.68
CA PRO A 500 23.76 -20.72 5.67
C PRO A 500 22.42 -19.98 5.73
N ALA A 501 21.92 -19.66 6.93
CA ALA A 501 20.66 -18.92 7.10
C ALA A 501 20.77 -17.45 6.66
N ILE A 502 21.93 -16.82 6.86
CA ILE A 502 22.22 -15.46 6.40
C ILE A 502 22.33 -15.45 4.87
N ALA A 503 23.02 -16.44 4.28
CA ALA A 503 23.12 -16.60 2.82
C ALA A 503 21.75 -16.84 2.19
N PHE A 504 20.91 -17.71 2.77
CA PHE A 504 19.54 -17.93 2.33
C PHE A 504 18.70 -16.65 2.33
N LYS A 505 18.80 -15.83 3.39
CA LYS A 505 18.11 -14.52 3.45
C LYS A 505 18.58 -13.58 2.32
N GLN A 506 19.87 -13.57 2.00
CA GLN A 506 20.42 -12.77 0.90
C GLN A 506 19.95 -13.29 -0.47
N GLN A 507 20.01 -14.60 -0.70
CA GLN A 507 19.49 -15.24 -1.91
C GLN A 507 17.99 -14.94 -2.11
N LEU A 508 17.18 -15.06 -1.05
CA LEU A 508 15.75 -14.75 -1.09
C LEU A 508 15.47 -13.26 -1.37
N THR A 509 16.32 -12.36 -0.85
CA THR A 509 16.23 -10.92 -1.15
C THR A 509 16.51 -10.67 -2.63
N ALA A 510 17.62 -11.19 -3.17
CA ALA A 510 17.96 -11.05 -4.58
C ALA A 510 16.92 -11.71 -5.51
N LEU A 511 16.28 -12.81 -5.06
CA LEU A 511 15.20 -13.48 -5.78
C LEU A 511 13.93 -12.61 -5.84
N LEU A 512 13.56 -11.98 -4.71
CA LEU A 512 12.45 -11.03 -4.64
C LEU A 512 12.69 -9.82 -5.57
N GLU A 513 13.89 -9.25 -5.54
CA GLU A 513 14.31 -8.15 -6.43
C GLU A 513 14.28 -8.56 -7.91
N LYS A 514 14.74 -9.77 -8.23
CA LYS A 514 14.68 -10.35 -9.58
C LYS A 514 13.23 -10.50 -10.06
N VAL A 515 12.34 -11.10 -9.26
CA VAL A 515 10.93 -11.29 -9.61
C VAL A 515 10.23 -9.95 -9.82
N TYR A 516 10.41 -8.99 -8.90
CA TYR A 516 9.91 -7.63 -9.04
C TYR A 516 10.42 -6.96 -10.34
N GLY A 517 11.72 -7.12 -10.63
CA GLY A 517 12.35 -6.61 -11.85
C GLY A 517 11.77 -7.20 -13.15
N ILE A 518 11.43 -8.49 -13.15
CA ILE A 518 10.79 -9.17 -14.30
C ILE A 518 9.36 -8.64 -14.50
N ILE A 519 8.53 -8.57 -13.45
CA ILE A 519 7.16 -8.01 -13.56
C ILE A 519 7.22 -6.58 -14.10
N ARG A 520 8.12 -5.74 -13.57
CA ARG A 520 8.36 -4.38 -14.06
C ARG A 520 8.77 -4.35 -15.54
N HIS A 521 9.66 -5.25 -15.95
CA HIS A 521 10.09 -5.34 -17.35
C HIS A 521 8.94 -5.75 -18.27
N ASN A 522 8.12 -6.73 -17.89
CA ASN A 522 6.95 -7.16 -18.66
C ASN A 522 5.98 -6.00 -18.89
N LEU A 523 5.67 -5.22 -17.86
CA LEU A 523 4.82 -4.04 -17.99
C LEU A 523 5.44 -2.96 -18.89
N LYS A 524 6.74 -2.67 -18.74
CA LYS A 524 7.44 -1.72 -19.64
C LYS A 524 7.39 -2.20 -21.11
N LYS A 525 7.55 -3.52 -21.34
CA LYS A 525 7.49 -4.18 -22.66
C LYS A 525 6.10 -4.10 -23.29
N GLU A 526 5.03 -4.34 -22.53
CA GLU A 526 3.64 -4.21 -22.99
C GLU A 526 3.24 -2.76 -23.28
N LEU A 527 3.69 -1.81 -22.46
CA LEU A 527 3.32 -0.39 -22.60
C LEU A 527 4.10 0.34 -23.71
N SER A 528 5.38 0.03 -23.89
CA SER A 528 6.28 0.67 -24.86
C SER A 528 5.68 0.90 -26.27
N PRO A 529 5.13 -0.11 -26.98
CA PRO A 529 4.57 0.11 -28.31
C PRO A 529 3.38 1.07 -28.30
N LEU A 530 2.51 1.03 -27.27
CA LEU A 530 1.36 1.92 -27.16
C LEU A 530 1.78 3.36 -26.87
N LEU A 531 2.76 3.57 -25.98
CA LEU A 531 3.27 4.89 -25.62
C LEU A 531 3.85 5.64 -26.84
N SER A 532 4.49 4.92 -27.77
CA SER A 532 5.01 5.52 -29.01
C SER A 532 3.92 6.16 -29.89
N LEU A 533 2.71 5.59 -29.86
CA LEU A 533 1.52 6.01 -30.58
C LEU A 533 0.72 7.10 -29.84
N CYS A 534 0.88 7.21 -28.52
CA CYS A 534 0.14 8.13 -27.67
C CYS A 534 0.58 9.61 -27.76
N ILE A 535 1.64 9.90 -28.52
CA ILE A 535 2.19 11.26 -28.68
C ILE A 535 1.64 12.03 -29.89
N GLN A 536 1.20 11.33 -30.93
CA GLN A 536 0.61 11.96 -32.11
C GLN A 536 -0.90 11.71 -32.11
N ALA A 537 -1.69 12.77 -32.22
CA ALA A 537 -3.13 12.67 -32.38
C ALA A 537 -3.45 11.86 -33.66
N PRO A 538 -4.24 10.77 -33.59
CA PRO A 538 -4.64 10.01 -34.77
C PRO A 538 -5.31 10.89 -35.81
N LYS A 539 -4.61 11.11 -36.94
CA LYS A 539 -5.10 11.90 -38.07
C LYS A 539 -6.12 11.08 -38.87
N THR A 540 -7.32 10.90 -38.29
CA THR A 540 -8.48 10.51 -39.08
C THR A 540 -8.70 11.58 -40.14
N PHE A 541 -8.85 11.17 -41.40
CA PHE A 541 -9.11 12.11 -42.49
C PHE A 541 -10.49 12.73 -42.28
N VAL A 542 -10.52 13.92 -41.66
CA VAL A 542 -11.74 14.72 -41.51
C VAL A 542 -12.13 15.25 -42.89
N VAL A 543 -12.96 14.48 -43.60
CA VAL A 543 -13.76 15.02 -44.68
C VAL A 543 -14.68 16.10 -44.08
N SER A 544 -14.62 17.29 -44.66
CA SER A 544 -15.08 18.56 -44.08
C SER A 544 -16.51 18.53 -43.48
N PRO A 545 -16.71 18.92 -42.21
CA PRO A 545 -18.04 19.01 -41.61
C PRO A 545 -18.69 20.36 -41.92
N ARG A 546 -19.39 20.44 -43.05
CA ARG A 546 -20.34 21.54 -43.33
C ARG A 546 -21.78 21.10 -43.02
N GLY A 547 -22.04 20.82 -41.75
CA GLY A 547 -23.35 20.36 -41.27
C GLY A 547 -23.38 20.14 -39.76
N SER A 548 -24.41 20.65 -39.09
CA SER A 548 -24.55 20.60 -37.62
C SER A 548 -24.92 19.20 -37.13
N CYS A 549 -24.02 18.54 -36.39
CA CYS A 549 -24.36 17.46 -35.46
C CYS A 549 -23.24 17.21 -34.44
N SER A 550 -23.54 17.35 -33.14
CA SER A 550 -22.56 17.20 -32.05
C SER A 550 -22.18 15.75 -31.71
N GLN A 551 -22.84 14.75 -32.30
CA GLN A 551 -22.58 13.33 -32.02
C GLN A 551 -21.44 12.73 -32.87
N GLY A 552 -20.99 13.40 -33.94
CA GLY A 552 -19.87 12.93 -34.77
C GLY A 552 -18.50 13.10 -34.10
N THR A 553 -18.35 14.11 -33.23
CA THR A 553 -17.11 14.40 -32.50
C THR A 553 -16.78 13.34 -31.46
N ASP A 554 -17.77 12.81 -30.73
CA ASP A 554 -17.55 11.82 -29.68
C ASP A 554 -16.97 10.52 -30.22
N LEU A 555 -17.48 9.98 -31.35
CA LEU A 555 -16.94 8.74 -31.93
C LEU A 555 -15.50 8.93 -32.44
N ALA A 556 -15.18 10.08 -33.04
CA ALA A 556 -13.83 10.37 -33.52
C ALA A 556 -12.83 10.53 -32.35
N GLN A 557 -13.26 11.17 -31.26
CA GLN A 557 -12.46 11.34 -30.05
C GLN A 557 -12.34 10.04 -29.24
N GLN A 558 -13.38 9.20 -29.21
CA GLN A 558 -13.34 7.88 -28.60
C GLN A 558 -12.43 6.91 -29.37
N ALA A 559 -12.41 6.99 -30.71
CA ALA A 559 -11.46 6.26 -31.55
C ALA A 559 -10.02 6.73 -31.35
N SER A 560 -9.79 8.05 -31.19
CA SER A 560 -8.44 8.58 -30.91
C SER A 560 -7.92 8.13 -29.54
N MET A 561 -8.79 8.00 -28.54
CA MET A 561 -8.44 7.57 -27.18
C MET A 561 -8.18 6.06 -27.01
N ALA A 562 -8.32 5.25 -28.06
CA ALA A 562 -8.17 3.79 -27.98
C ALA A 562 -6.79 3.33 -27.43
N HIS A 563 -5.70 4.03 -27.76
CA HIS A 563 -4.36 3.71 -27.27
C HIS A 563 -4.22 3.95 -25.76
N TRP A 564 -4.73 5.09 -25.28
CA TRP A 564 -4.73 5.43 -23.84
C TRP A 564 -5.61 4.48 -23.03
N GLN A 565 -6.80 4.12 -23.53
CA GLN A 565 -7.67 3.13 -22.89
C GLN A 565 -7.02 1.74 -22.84
N SER A 566 -6.23 1.36 -23.86
CA SER A 566 -5.43 0.12 -23.84
C SER A 566 -4.34 0.14 -22.76
N ILE A 567 -3.63 1.27 -22.60
CA ILE A 567 -2.66 1.48 -21.50
C ILE A 567 -3.33 1.31 -20.15
N ILE A 568 -4.47 1.97 -19.92
CA ILE A 568 -5.23 1.90 -18.67
C ILE A 568 -5.70 0.47 -18.40
N LYS A 569 -6.11 -0.27 -19.43
CA LYS A 569 -6.47 -1.69 -19.32
C LYS A 569 -5.28 -2.57 -18.91
N ILE A 570 -4.09 -2.35 -19.46
CA ILE A 570 -2.87 -3.08 -19.07
C ILE A 570 -2.52 -2.80 -17.59
N LEU A 571 -2.50 -1.52 -17.19
CA LEU A 571 -2.25 -1.10 -15.81
C LEU A 571 -3.26 -1.71 -14.83
N THR A 572 -4.55 -1.72 -15.21
CA THR A 572 -5.65 -2.29 -14.41
C THR A 572 -5.54 -3.81 -14.30
N ASN A 573 -5.24 -4.51 -15.39
CA ASN A 573 -5.04 -5.97 -15.38
C ASN A 573 -3.86 -6.35 -14.47
N SER A 574 -2.74 -5.63 -14.57
CA SER A 574 -1.57 -5.83 -13.71
C SER A 574 -1.91 -5.62 -12.23
N LEU A 575 -2.61 -4.53 -11.90
CA LEU A 575 -3.09 -4.25 -10.54
C LEU A 575 -3.97 -5.40 -10.01
N ASN A 576 -4.87 -5.91 -10.83
CA ASN A 576 -5.78 -6.99 -10.45
C ASN A 576 -5.02 -8.30 -10.19
N VAL A 577 -4.05 -8.67 -11.04
CA VAL A 577 -3.20 -9.86 -10.85
C VAL A 577 -2.36 -9.76 -9.56
N MET A 578 -1.82 -8.58 -9.25
CA MET A 578 -1.09 -8.40 -7.98
C MET A 578 -2.01 -8.43 -6.76
N LYS A 579 -3.25 -7.94 -6.87
CA LYS A 579 -4.25 -8.00 -5.80
C LYS A 579 -4.79 -9.41 -5.56
N SER A 580 -5.06 -10.20 -6.61
CA SER A 580 -5.51 -11.59 -6.48
C SER A 580 -4.44 -12.47 -5.82
N ASN A 581 -3.16 -12.17 -6.04
CA ASN A 581 -2.01 -12.83 -5.42
C ASN A 581 -1.56 -12.18 -4.09
N TYR A 582 -2.39 -11.32 -3.48
CA TYR A 582 -2.14 -10.69 -2.19
C TYR A 582 -0.73 -10.08 -2.07
N VAL A 583 -0.22 -9.47 -3.15
CA VAL A 583 1.08 -8.80 -3.13
C VAL A 583 0.98 -7.59 -2.18
N PRO A 584 1.92 -7.40 -1.25
CA PRO A 584 1.87 -6.28 -0.30
C PRO A 584 1.67 -4.92 -0.99
N PRO A 585 0.71 -4.08 -0.55
CA PRO A 585 0.37 -2.81 -1.22
C PRO A 585 1.57 -1.89 -1.47
N PHE A 586 2.56 -1.89 -0.57
CA PHE A 586 3.79 -1.12 -0.72
C PHE A 586 4.60 -1.51 -1.98
N LEU A 587 4.67 -2.81 -2.34
CA LEU A 587 5.36 -3.26 -3.56
C LEU A 587 4.60 -2.82 -4.80
N ILE A 588 3.27 -2.90 -4.76
CA ILE A 588 2.38 -2.47 -5.85
C ILE A 588 2.54 -0.97 -6.09
N CYS A 589 2.51 -0.16 -5.02
CA CYS A 589 2.75 1.28 -5.08
C CYS A 589 4.12 1.59 -5.71
N LYS A 590 5.19 0.95 -5.22
CA LYS A 590 6.54 1.13 -5.76
C LYS A 590 6.67 0.74 -7.23
N LEU A 591 5.97 -0.31 -7.66
CA LEU A 591 5.92 -0.72 -9.05
C LEU A 591 5.26 0.36 -9.93
N PHE A 592 4.08 0.85 -9.53
CA PHE A 592 3.39 1.87 -10.31
C PHE A 592 4.12 3.22 -10.32
N THR A 593 4.82 3.62 -9.25
CA THR A 593 5.73 4.78 -9.29
C THR A 593 6.79 4.60 -10.40
N GLN A 594 7.45 3.44 -10.48
CA GLN A 594 8.47 3.21 -11.53
C GLN A 594 7.87 3.08 -12.94
N VAL A 595 6.65 2.53 -13.07
CA VAL A 595 5.95 2.45 -14.36
C VAL A 595 5.54 3.86 -14.83
N PHE A 596 5.06 4.73 -13.93
CA PHE A 596 4.70 6.11 -14.26
C PHE A 596 5.94 6.97 -14.59
N SER A 597 7.05 6.76 -13.89
CA SER A 597 8.35 7.36 -14.25
C SER A 597 8.80 6.92 -15.65
N PHE A 598 8.66 5.64 -16.01
CA PHE A 598 8.92 5.16 -17.36
C PHE A 598 7.97 5.76 -18.42
N ILE A 599 6.67 5.86 -18.13
CA ILE A 599 5.70 6.55 -19.00
C ILE A 599 6.12 8.01 -19.22
N ASN A 600 6.53 8.72 -18.17
CA ASN A 600 7.07 10.09 -18.27
C ASN A 600 8.27 10.15 -19.21
N VAL A 601 9.28 9.29 -19.00
CA VAL A 601 10.49 9.21 -19.82
C VAL A 601 10.17 8.94 -21.29
N GLN A 602 9.36 7.92 -21.58
CA GLN A 602 9.01 7.53 -22.95
C GLN A 602 8.25 8.64 -23.69
N LEU A 603 7.22 9.20 -23.07
CA LEU A 603 6.41 10.25 -23.68
C LEU A 603 7.22 11.55 -23.88
N PHE A 604 7.95 11.98 -22.85
CA PHE A 604 8.73 13.21 -22.88
C PHE A 604 9.87 13.14 -23.90
N ASN A 605 10.64 12.05 -23.92
CA ASN A 605 11.71 11.87 -24.91
C ASN A 605 11.13 11.78 -26.34
N SER A 606 10.00 11.09 -26.52
CA SER A 606 9.31 11.00 -27.82
C SER A 606 8.76 12.34 -28.33
N LEU A 607 8.48 13.28 -27.43
CA LEU A 607 8.10 14.66 -27.72
C LEU A 607 9.35 15.49 -28.10
N LEU A 608 10.44 15.37 -27.35
CA LEU A 608 11.67 16.17 -27.59
C LEU A 608 12.48 15.74 -28.83
N LEU A 609 12.29 14.51 -29.30
CA LEU A 609 12.97 13.98 -30.48
C LEU A 609 12.25 14.29 -31.80
N ARG A 610 10.94 14.62 -31.76
CA ARG A 610 10.08 14.74 -32.95
C ARG A 610 9.41 16.11 -33.04
N ARG A 611 9.82 16.92 -34.02
CA ARG A 611 9.31 18.29 -34.20
C ARG A 611 7.80 18.31 -34.46
N GLU A 612 7.32 17.36 -35.25
CA GLU A 612 5.90 17.20 -35.63
C GLU A 612 4.98 16.81 -34.45
N CYS A 613 5.53 16.51 -33.28
CA CYS A 613 4.79 16.22 -32.05
C CYS A 613 4.60 17.46 -31.15
N CYS A 614 5.44 18.49 -31.32
CA CYS A 614 5.34 19.73 -30.55
C CYS A 614 4.30 20.69 -31.17
N SER A 615 3.02 20.33 -31.10
CA SER A 615 1.92 21.18 -31.57
C SER A 615 0.79 21.31 -30.56
N PHE A 616 -0.13 22.25 -30.80
CA PHE A 616 -1.29 22.47 -29.91
C PHE A 616 -2.20 21.24 -29.92
N SER A 617 -2.56 20.71 -31.10
CA SER A 617 -3.49 19.57 -31.19
C SER A 617 -2.92 18.28 -30.58
N ASN A 618 -1.62 18.02 -30.75
CA ASN A 618 -0.94 16.90 -30.09
C ASN A 618 -0.85 17.12 -28.58
N GLY A 619 -0.61 18.37 -28.14
CA GLY A 619 -0.68 18.76 -26.74
C GLY A 619 -2.03 18.38 -26.12
N GLU A 620 -3.14 18.85 -26.69
CA GLU A 620 -4.49 18.52 -26.21
C GLU A 620 -4.75 17.01 -26.13
N TYR A 621 -4.33 16.25 -27.15
CA TYR A 621 -4.48 14.80 -27.18
C TYR A 621 -3.70 14.10 -26.07
N VAL A 622 -2.43 14.47 -25.87
CA VAL A 622 -1.62 13.93 -24.77
C VAL A 622 -2.19 14.36 -23.42
N LYS A 623 -2.71 15.58 -23.28
CA LYS A 623 -3.37 16.04 -22.05
C LYS A 623 -4.58 15.18 -21.71
N ALA A 624 -5.49 14.94 -22.66
CA ALA A 624 -6.66 14.08 -22.43
C ALA A 624 -6.26 12.66 -21.97
N GLY A 625 -5.17 12.12 -22.52
CA GLY A 625 -4.58 10.86 -22.06
C GLY A 625 -3.98 10.90 -20.65
N LEU A 626 -3.32 12.00 -20.29
CA LEU A 626 -2.79 12.22 -18.94
C LEU A 626 -3.91 12.43 -17.92
N ASP A 627 -4.98 13.12 -18.28
CA ASP A 627 -6.16 13.34 -17.42
C ASP A 627 -6.87 11.99 -17.11
N GLU A 628 -6.93 11.07 -18.07
CA GLU A 628 -7.40 9.69 -17.82
C GLU A 628 -6.45 8.88 -16.91
N LEU A 629 -5.14 9.07 -17.00
CA LEU A 629 -4.18 8.48 -16.06
C LEU A 629 -4.28 9.08 -14.64
N GLU A 630 -4.56 10.38 -14.52
CA GLU A 630 -4.89 11.02 -13.23
C GLU A 630 -6.15 10.40 -12.64
N HIS A 631 -7.18 10.24 -13.47
CA HIS A 631 -8.44 9.63 -13.08
C HIS A 631 -8.25 8.18 -12.61
N TRP A 632 -7.47 7.39 -13.34
CA TRP A 632 -7.10 6.03 -12.94
C TRP A 632 -6.41 6.03 -11.57
N CYS A 633 -5.37 6.85 -11.37
CA CYS A 633 -4.68 7.02 -10.09
C CYS A 633 -5.64 7.41 -8.94
N PHE A 634 -6.62 8.26 -9.20
CA PHE A 634 -7.63 8.67 -8.21
C PHE A 634 -8.60 7.54 -7.82
N TRP A 635 -8.86 6.59 -8.72
CA TRP A 635 -9.70 5.41 -8.42
C TRP A 635 -8.99 4.32 -7.62
N LEU A 636 -7.65 4.25 -7.66
CA LEU A 636 -6.90 3.45 -6.70
C LEU A 636 -7.06 4.02 -5.29
N THR A 637 -7.08 3.16 -4.26
CA THR A 637 -6.89 3.66 -2.89
C THR A 637 -5.50 4.25 -2.76
N GLU A 638 -5.36 5.26 -1.90
CA GLU A 638 -4.11 5.98 -1.60
C GLU A 638 -2.92 5.03 -1.31
N GLU A 639 -3.23 3.87 -0.73
CA GLU A 639 -2.32 2.76 -0.41
C GLU A 639 -1.65 2.09 -1.63
N TYR A 640 -2.28 2.10 -2.81
CA TYR A 640 -1.71 1.54 -4.05
C TYR A 640 -1.21 2.61 -5.02
N ALA A 641 -1.78 3.81 -5.01
CA ALA A 641 -1.36 4.89 -5.92
C ALA A 641 -0.06 5.58 -5.45
N GLY A 642 0.03 5.89 -4.15
CA GLY A 642 1.15 6.67 -3.59
C GLY A 642 1.44 7.94 -4.38
N SER A 643 2.71 8.17 -4.69
CA SER A 643 3.21 9.33 -5.46
C SER A 643 3.34 9.06 -6.97
N ALA A 644 2.71 8.02 -7.53
CA ALA A 644 2.91 7.65 -8.95
C ALA A 644 2.54 8.79 -9.93
N TRP A 645 1.53 9.59 -9.61
CA TRP A 645 1.10 10.74 -10.43
C TRP A 645 2.15 11.87 -10.51
N ASP A 646 2.98 12.03 -9.48
CA ASP A 646 4.01 13.07 -9.42
C ASP A 646 5.18 12.79 -10.38
N GLU A 647 5.39 11.53 -10.77
CA GLU A 647 6.44 11.12 -11.71
C GLU A 647 6.19 11.62 -13.14
N LEU A 648 4.93 11.86 -13.51
CA LEU A 648 4.52 12.39 -14.83
C LEU A 648 4.77 13.91 -14.99
N ARG A 649 5.42 14.57 -14.03
CA ARG A 649 5.63 16.03 -14.01
C ARG A 649 6.27 16.62 -15.27
N HIS A 650 7.23 15.95 -15.90
CA HIS A 650 7.94 16.53 -17.05
C HIS A 650 7.04 16.57 -18.30
N ILE A 651 6.37 15.45 -18.63
CA ILE A 651 5.41 15.43 -19.74
C ILE A 651 4.21 16.35 -19.47
N ARG A 652 3.69 16.38 -18.23
CA ARG A 652 2.59 17.28 -17.84
C ARG A 652 2.93 18.76 -18.01
N GLN A 653 4.14 19.19 -17.61
CA GLN A 653 4.57 20.57 -17.79
C GLN A 653 4.85 20.91 -19.26
N ALA A 654 5.49 20.00 -20.01
CA ALA A 654 5.71 20.18 -21.44
C ALA A 654 4.40 20.34 -22.21
N VAL A 655 3.40 19.51 -21.92
CA VAL A 655 2.06 19.57 -22.53
C VAL A 655 1.30 20.83 -22.10
N THR A 656 1.39 21.23 -20.83
CA THR A 656 0.85 22.52 -20.36
C THR A 656 1.45 23.69 -21.15
N LEU A 657 2.76 23.68 -21.40
CA LEU A 657 3.43 24.70 -22.21
C LEU A 657 2.98 24.70 -23.69
N LEU A 658 2.68 23.53 -24.26
CA LEU A 658 2.16 23.43 -25.64
C LEU A 658 0.71 23.96 -25.78
N ILE A 659 -0.13 23.78 -24.76
CA ILE A 659 -1.55 24.18 -24.78
C ILE A 659 -1.77 25.62 -24.29
N LEU A 660 -0.81 26.23 -23.60
CA LEU A 660 -0.93 27.62 -23.12
C LEU A 660 -1.34 28.58 -24.26
N GLU A 661 -2.41 29.34 -24.11
CA GLU A 661 -2.95 30.17 -25.21
C GLU A 661 -2.13 31.46 -25.42
N GLU A 662 -1.67 32.06 -24.32
CA GLU A 662 -1.00 33.37 -24.31
C GLU A 662 0.55 33.29 -24.36
N LYS A 663 1.15 32.27 -24.99
CA LYS A 663 2.62 32.04 -24.98
C LYS A 663 3.47 33.27 -25.33
N HIS A 664 2.92 34.15 -26.17
CA HIS A 664 3.57 35.33 -26.71
C HIS A 664 3.64 36.54 -25.75
N SER A 665 2.82 36.57 -24.69
CA SER A 665 2.83 37.67 -23.70
C SER A 665 3.63 37.34 -22.43
N ARG A 666 4.10 36.10 -22.29
CA ARG A 666 4.76 35.58 -21.09
C ARG A 666 6.26 35.82 -21.12
N ASN A 667 6.81 36.24 -19.98
CA ASN A 667 8.26 36.38 -19.79
C ASN A 667 8.91 35.04 -19.40
N LEU A 668 10.25 35.00 -19.44
CA LEU A 668 11.01 33.78 -19.15
C LEU A 668 10.83 33.27 -17.70
N THR A 669 10.64 34.18 -16.74
CA THR A 669 10.44 33.82 -15.33
C THR A 669 9.09 33.16 -15.10
N GLU A 670 8.00 33.69 -15.66
CA GLU A 670 6.67 33.05 -15.60
C GLU A 670 6.72 31.64 -16.25
N ILE A 671 7.31 31.52 -17.45
CA ILE A 671 7.40 30.23 -18.15
C ILE A 671 8.20 29.20 -17.33
N ALA A 672 9.35 29.58 -16.77
CA ALA A 672 10.23 28.65 -16.05
C ALA A 672 9.75 28.35 -14.63
N ASP A 673 9.37 29.37 -13.86
CA ASP A 673 9.14 29.24 -12.42
C ASP A 673 7.66 28.92 -12.09
N ASP A 674 6.70 29.51 -12.81
CA ASP A 674 5.26 29.31 -12.54
C ASP A 674 4.67 28.12 -13.33
N PHE A 675 5.02 27.97 -14.61
CA PHE A 675 4.44 26.92 -15.47
C PHE A 675 5.26 25.63 -15.54
N CYS A 676 6.59 25.72 -15.62
CA CYS A 676 7.45 24.58 -15.93
C CYS A 676 8.66 24.34 -14.97
N PRO A 677 8.49 24.39 -13.64
CA PRO A 677 9.61 24.33 -12.68
C PRO A 677 10.36 22.99 -12.60
N ALA A 678 9.91 21.94 -13.28
CA ALA A 678 10.63 20.67 -13.40
C ALA A 678 11.41 20.53 -14.73
N LEU A 679 11.24 21.45 -15.69
CA LEU A 679 11.93 21.41 -16.97
C LEU A 679 13.25 22.17 -16.92
N SER A 680 14.33 21.59 -17.45
CA SER A 680 15.60 22.29 -17.57
C SER A 680 15.53 23.41 -18.60
N MET A 681 16.41 24.43 -18.50
CA MET A 681 16.48 25.51 -19.49
C MET A 681 16.76 24.99 -20.91
N GLN A 682 17.51 23.88 -21.04
CA GLN A 682 17.74 23.20 -22.31
C GLN A 682 16.45 22.57 -22.87
N GLN A 683 15.67 21.89 -22.03
CA GLN A 683 14.39 21.28 -22.39
C GLN A 683 13.35 22.34 -22.79
N LEU A 684 13.25 23.43 -22.03
CA LEU A 684 12.40 24.58 -22.35
C LEU A 684 12.77 25.18 -23.71
N TYR A 685 14.04 25.47 -23.94
CA TYR A 685 14.53 25.97 -25.23
C TYR A 685 14.19 25.01 -26.38
N ARG A 686 14.36 23.69 -26.15
CA ARG A 686 14.09 22.66 -27.16
C ARG A 686 12.59 22.57 -27.51
N ILE A 687 11.69 22.57 -26.53
CA ILE A 687 10.23 22.59 -26.77
C ILE A 687 9.85 23.89 -27.50
N SER A 688 10.32 25.03 -27.00
CA SER A 688 10.01 26.36 -27.53
C SER A 688 10.42 26.54 -29.00
N THR A 689 11.55 25.96 -29.40
CA THR A 689 12.07 26.05 -30.79
C THR A 689 11.49 25.01 -31.73
N MET A 690 10.92 23.91 -31.22
CA MET A 690 10.22 22.90 -32.04
C MET A 690 8.74 23.19 -32.22
N TYR A 691 8.13 24.00 -31.34
CA TYR A 691 6.70 24.31 -31.36
C TYR A 691 6.20 24.78 -32.75
N CYS A 692 5.06 24.24 -33.16
CA CYS A 692 4.34 24.62 -34.36
C CYS A 692 2.83 24.62 -34.06
N ASP A 693 2.14 25.75 -34.25
CA ASP A 693 0.67 25.79 -34.15
C ASP A 693 0.05 25.18 -35.42
N ASP A 694 -0.91 24.28 -35.22
CA ASP A 694 -1.61 23.50 -36.23
C ASP A 694 -3.14 23.70 -36.24
N LYS A 695 -3.69 24.56 -35.37
CA LYS A 695 -5.15 24.77 -35.22
C LYS A 695 -5.58 26.23 -35.24
N TYR A 696 -4.92 27.08 -34.46
CA TYR A 696 -5.40 28.42 -34.11
C TYR A 696 -4.48 29.54 -34.59
N GLY A 697 -3.27 29.21 -35.04
CA GLY A 697 -2.28 30.20 -35.45
C GLY A 697 -1.78 31.07 -34.28
N THR A 698 -1.85 30.55 -33.05
CA THR A 698 -1.29 31.23 -31.87
C THR A 698 0.21 31.46 -32.07
N LEU A 699 0.63 32.67 -31.73
CA LEU A 699 2.04 33.03 -31.76
C LEU A 699 2.79 32.20 -30.70
N GLY A 700 3.88 31.58 -31.13
CA GLY A 700 4.80 30.86 -30.24
C GLY A 700 5.51 31.80 -29.25
N ILE A 701 6.40 31.21 -28.45
CA ILE A 701 7.18 31.96 -27.45
C ILE A 701 8.04 33.03 -28.16
N PRO A 702 8.12 34.28 -27.64
CA PRO A 702 8.80 35.37 -28.34
C PRO A 702 10.29 35.10 -28.57
N SER A 703 10.82 35.60 -29.69
CA SER A 703 12.23 35.43 -30.06
C SER A 703 13.19 36.01 -29.00
N GLU A 704 12.79 37.08 -28.31
CA GLU A 704 13.53 37.65 -27.18
C GLU A 704 13.64 36.69 -26.00
N VAL A 705 12.54 35.99 -25.67
CA VAL A 705 12.48 34.99 -24.60
C VAL A 705 13.32 33.76 -24.97
N ILE A 706 13.23 33.27 -26.21
CA ILE A 706 14.06 32.16 -26.73
C ILE A 706 15.56 32.55 -26.71
N SER A 707 15.87 33.81 -27.02
CA SER A 707 17.25 34.33 -26.94
C SER A 707 17.74 34.39 -25.49
N SER A 708 16.88 34.83 -24.55
CA SER A 708 17.19 34.82 -23.11
C SER A 708 17.39 33.40 -22.55
N MET A 709 16.60 32.41 -22.99
CA MET A 709 16.82 30.99 -22.67
C MET A 709 18.22 30.53 -23.13
N ARG A 710 18.60 30.85 -24.38
CA ARG A 710 19.92 30.52 -24.94
C ARG A 710 21.05 31.17 -24.14
N THR A 711 20.91 32.43 -23.75
CA THR A 711 21.91 33.13 -22.92
C THR A 711 22.07 32.45 -21.55
N LYS A 712 20.96 32.17 -20.84
CA LYS A 712 21.02 31.47 -19.54
C LYS A 712 21.62 30.06 -19.63
N MET A 713 21.38 29.33 -20.73
CA MET A 713 22.02 28.03 -20.97
C MET A 713 23.55 28.16 -21.08
N ILE A 714 24.04 29.17 -21.79
CA ILE A 714 25.48 29.40 -22.00
C ILE A 714 26.15 29.87 -20.70
N GLU A 715 25.55 30.84 -19.98
CA GLU A 715 26.09 31.38 -18.73
C GLU A 715 26.23 30.31 -17.63
N GLY A 716 25.24 29.41 -17.51
CA GLY A 716 25.26 28.30 -16.55
C GLY A 716 26.29 27.21 -16.84
N SER A 717 26.86 27.16 -18.05
CA SER A 717 27.77 26.10 -18.52
C SER A 717 29.27 26.41 -18.35
N SER A 718 29.61 27.42 -17.55
CA SER A 718 30.98 27.94 -17.35
C SER A 718 31.93 27.05 -16.51
N SER A 719 31.67 25.73 -16.44
CA SER A 719 32.52 24.74 -15.76
C SER A 719 33.05 23.68 -16.76
N PRO A 720 34.36 23.33 -16.76
CA PRO A 720 34.96 22.50 -17.81
C PRO A 720 34.46 21.05 -17.90
N SER A 721 33.71 20.56 -16.90
CA SER A 721 33.12 19.21 -16.91
C SER A 721 31.75 19.14 -17.60
N ALA A 722 31.15 20.27 -17.97
CA ALA A 722 29.77 20.32 -18.46
C ALA A 722 29.60 19.98 -19.96
N HIS A 723 30.66 19.60 -20.68
CA HIS A 723 30.58 19.36 -22.12
C HIS A 723 29.73 18.13 -22.49
N ASP A 724 29.62 17.15 -21.59
CA ASP A 724 28.71 15.99 -21.74
C ASP A 724 27.26 16.36 -21.33
N ASP A 725 27.09 17.20 -20.30
CA ASP A 725 25.77 17.68 -19.82
C ASP A 725 25.06 18.64 -20.80
N ILE A 726 25.77 19.21 -21.77
CA ILE A 726 25.17 20.05 -22.84
C ILE A 726 24.26 19.22 -23.77
N ASN A 727 24.44 17.89 -23.82
CA ASN A 727 23.65 16.99 -24.67
C ASN A 727 22.50 16.27 -23.94
N SER A 728 22.46 16.28 -22.59
CA SER A 728 21.46 15.54 -21.82
C SER A 728 20.16 16.32 -21.62
N PHE A 729 19.45 16.58 -22.71
CA PHE A 729 18.08 17.13 -22.67
C PHE A 729 17.01 16.04 -22.49
N LEU A 730 17.37 14.78 -22.74
CA LEU A 730 16.52 13.60 -22.55
C LEU A 730 16.49 13.18 -21.08
N LEU A 731 15.47 12.41 -20.69
CA LEU A 731 15.40 11.77 -19.38
C LEU A 731 15.88 10.32 -19.47
N ASP A 732 16.64 9.88 -18.48
CA ASP A 732 17.05 8.48 -18.32
C ASP A 732 15.98 7.67 -17.57
N ASP A 733 15.89 6.37 -17.88
CA ASP A 733 15.01 5.41 -17.20
C ASP A 733 15.76 4.77 -16.02
N ASP A 734 15.26 4.94 -14.79
CA ASP A 734 15.88 4.33 -13.61
C ASP A 734 15.50 2.84 -13.47
N PHE A 735 16.52 1.99 -13.53
CA PHE A 735 16.40 0.54 -13.35
C PHE A 735 16.62 0.09 -11.90
N SER A 736 16.92 0.98 -10.95
CA SER A 736 17.16 0.65 -9.54
C SER A 736 15.96 -0.06 -8.87
N ILE A 737 16.22 -0.75 -7.76
CA ILE A 737 15.14 -1.29 -6.91
C ILE A 737 14.70 -0.17 -5.94
N PRO A 738 13.42 0.21 -5.89
CA PRO A 738 12.97 1.43 -5.21
C PRO A 738 12.61 1.22 -3.72
N PHE A 739 13.09 0.12 -3.13
CA PHE A 739 12.85 -0.29 -1.75
C PHE A 739 14.06 -1.03 -1.18
N SER A 740 14.21 -1.02 0.15
CA SER A 740 15.24 -1.76 0.86
C SER A 740 14.65 -2.92 1.70
N VAL A 741 15.53 -3.82 2.14
CA VAL A 741 15.21 -4.88 3.12
C VAL A 741 14.60 -4.30 4.41
N ASP A 742 15.04 -3.10 4.82
CA ASP A 742 14.52 -2.37 5.99
C ASP A 742 13.14 -1.75 5.74
N ASP A 743 12.73 -1.53 4.48
CA ASP A 743 11.38 -1.09 4.13
C ASP A 743 10.39 -2.25 4.16
N ILE A 744 10.81 -3.42 3.66
CA ILE A 744 10.05 -4.68 3.80
C ILE A 744 9.83 -4.99 5.29
N ALA A 745 10.81 -4.72 6.15
CA ALA A 745 10.67 -4.88 7.60
C ALA A 745 9.62 -3.94 8.24
N LYS A 746 9.23 -2.82 7.60
CA LYS A 746 8.19 -1.94 8.15
C LYS A 746 6.78 -2.54 8.01
N LEU A 747 6.61 -3.58 7.19
CA LEU A 747 5.36 -4.35 7.06
C LEU A 747 5.06 -5.26 8.27
N MET A 748 5.99 -5.40 9.22
CA MET A 748 5.99 -6.43 10.29
C MET A 748 4.80 -6.40 11.28
N VAL A 749 3.76 -5.58 11.09
CA VAL A 749 2.66 -5.37 12.05
C VAL A 749 1.58 -6.47 12.03
N HIS A 750 1.34 -7.15 10.89
CA HIS A 750 0.23 -8.11 10.74
C HIS A 750 0.66 -9.48 10.20
N VAL A 751 1.32 -10.26 11.04
CA VAL A 751 1.44 -11.71 10.86
C VAL A 751 1.32 -12.35 12.24
N ASP A 752 0.22 -13.07 12.49
CA ASP A 752 0.10 -14.00 13.62
C ASP A 752 0.25 -15.43 13.10
N ILE A 753 1.14 -16.19 13.73
CA ILE A 753 1.66 -17.48 13.20
C ILE A 753 0.75 -18.66 13.62
N ALA A 754 -0.16 -18.45 14.58
CA ALA A 754 -0.98 -19.51 15.18
C ALA A 754 -2.11 -20.03 14.27
N ASP A 755 -2.79 -19.16 13.51
CA ASP A 755 -4.09 -19.46 12.86
C ASP A 755 -3.98 -19.95 11.41
N MET A 756 -3.08 -20.91 11.11
CA MET A 756 -2.93 -21.45 9.74
C MET A 756 -3.07 -22.97 9.69
N ASP A 757 -4.22 -23.42 9.19
CA ASP A 757 -4.48 -24.81 8.81
C ASP A 757 -3.52 -25.25 7.69
N LEU A 758 -2.96 -26.46 7.86
CA LEU A 758 -2.01 -27.06 6.91
C LEU A 758 -2.74 -27.81 5.79
N PRO A 759 -2.25 -27.78 4.54
CA PRO A 759 -2.77 -28.60 3.45
C PRO A 759 -2.84 -30.10 3.80
N PRO A 760 -3.85 -30.84 3.32
CA PRO A 760 -4.07 -32.24 3.69
C PRO A 760 -2.91 -33.17 3.34
N LEU A 761 -2.11 -32.85 2.30
CA LEU A 761 -0.89 -33.58 1.92
C LEU A 761 0.15 -33.74 3.06
N ILE A 762 0.09 -32.89 4.09
CA ILE A 762 0.99 -32.94 5.26
C ILE A 762 0.32 -33.63 6.46
N GLN A 763 -1.02 -33.76 6.45
CA GLN A 763 -1.76 -34.44 7.51
C GLN A 763 -1.75 -35.96 7.31
N GLU A 764 -1.83 -36.45 6.07
CA GLU A 764 -1.88 -37.90 5.76
C GLU A 764 -0.61 -38.66 6.17
N SER A 765 0.57 -38.01 6.17
CA SER A 765 1.83 -38.65 6.59
C SER A 765 1.94 -38.90 8.09
N ASN A 766 1.16 -38.19 8.91
CA ASN A 766 1.04 -38.44 10.36
C ASN A 766 0.01 -39.52 10.71
N GLY A 767 -0.86 -39.92 9.76
CA GLY A 767 -1.95 -40.87 10.00
C GLY A 767 -1.57 -42.35 9.85
N SER A 768 -0.37 -42.67 9.35
CA SER A 768 -0.01 -44.00 8.82
C SER A 768 1.00 -44.80 9.66
N LYS A 769 0.88 -44.75 11.00
CA LYS A 769 1.55 -45.70 11.94
C LYS A 769 0.68 -46.10 13.13
N LEU A 770 -0.48 -46.72 12.86
CA LEU A 770 -1.21 -47.55 13.82
C LEU A 770 -2.05 -48.57 13.04
N GLY A 771 -1.44 -49.73 12.76
CA GLY A 771 -2.07 -50.72 11.88
C GLY A 771 -1.14 -51.82 11.37
N HIS A 772 -0.31 -52.41 12.25
CA HIS A 772 0.04 -53.84 12.29
C HIS A 772 0.84 -54.15 13.56
#